data_AF-A0A1J8NN82-F1
#
_entry.id   AF-A0A1J8NN82-F1
#
_cell.length_a   1.000
_cell.length_b   1.000
_cell.length_c   1.000
_cell.angle_alpha   90.00
_cell.angle_beta   90.00
_cell.angle_gamma   90.00
#
_symmetry.space_group_name_H-M   'P 1'
#
loop_
_entity.id
_entity.type
_entity.pdbx_description
1 polymer ?
#
loop_
_entity_poly.entity_id
_entity_poly.type
_entity_poly.pdbx_seq_one_letter_code
_entity_poly.pdbx_strand_id
1 'polypeptide(L)'
;MKLLLIQEEPLSWNGLLNVFKNGLVKDCLDLIGKISSSQWDDILLKHTQGHLFLYSVIKYQSTQVSLALINRVGSSVLEQVLAKLSADKFNSVLKTKSSVICKALLKKLGHIPHVPLRPEAKLAIYAKEFGFRPFNLTKFMAIVLNPLGVIRKGINNSTLEIKERSLTGVLKKICLYQSPEVFIEFFAKLSKQQLQEIVLPLDLPELEKSLPYFLLSKNLHVPPLSNAFYNYLKGYQPLKDKLKSHDDPLLANCIDFYFEGKGDIPPELRGVFIAGLRAKVSLSKKGMAFLEVLQDTIPTTSMYAVSDNETPSTSKSVDLNPDPQHIGRYGVLSWHHYRQLRMQFKHRRLQSVLDQLFRADLLFNGSDAVFTGFLSNNLESAARNEFDAVQRASVCIQEFKGLLKIIKPEAWPFFVDQLENLNERPKLRREVDSPTHKFVHLTGDIVPYQKKRRQKTNYTHTKKTSTTLLSPQMATGVFGENLSKTRVLVGLLFDLDQCHIKAMLLTDASTLNHDWLGNKRNVNNFKLQMANINQTDWGLFLEELRERAHHNEVLAKVSKEAMRAIVIARDTPKARHIAIERHAEVMEKFAIDLPIIFYTSSLQSLRHYSLSEQQDDQRAWAENLKVCSLREQVSKSNVLTILNKALNKNDWQLGPLGSGTRIKNKPVPRTVVFFAAEVAKAYKSEQSENASYTWVEAEQKISNLLIEKTTQSRFFQPVNGRSNDTVNFFKDLLKVISRNR
;
A
#
# COMPACT_ATOMS: atom_id res chain seq x y z
N MET A 1 -10.54 -45.47 -36.30
CA MET A 1 -10.60 -45.71 -34.84
C MET A 1 -11.97 -45.27 -34.37
N LYS A 2 -12.91 -46.22 -34.17
CA LYS A 2 -14.32 -45.94 -33.84
C LYS A 2 -14.39 -45.31 -32.44
N LEU A 3 -15.06 -44.16 -32.32
CA LEU A 3 -15.49 -43.56 -31.07
C LEU A 3 -16.39 -44.58 -30.34
N LEU A 4 -15.84 -45.24 -29.33
CA LEU A 4 -16.61 -45.99 -28.35
C LEU A 4 -17.53 -45.01 -27.64
N LEU A 5 -18.85 -45.23 -27.82
CA LEU A 5 -19.87 -44.78 -26.91
C LEU A 5 -19.50 -45.28 -25.51
N ILE A 6 -19.08 -44.36 -24.64
CA ILE A 6 -18.80 -44.65 -23.22
C ILE A 6 -20.16 -44.82 -22.54
N GLN A 7 -20.67 -46.05 -22.51
CA GLN A 7 -21.61 -46.50 -21.51
C GLN A 7 -20.82 -46.80 -20.22
N GLU A 8 -21.20 -46.12 -19.14
CA GLU A 8 -21.14 -46.43 -17.70
C GLU A 8 -20.03 -47.29 -17.06
N GLU A 9 -18.89 -47.57 -17.71
CA GLU A 9 -17.73 -48.15 -17.03
C GLU A 9 -16.69 -47.07 -16.66
N PRO A 10 -16.18 -47.05 -15.41
CA PRO A 10 -15.09 -46.16 -15.04
C PRO A 10 -13.85 -46.47 -15.87
N LEU A 11 -13.35 -45.46 -16.59
CA LEU A 11 -12.13 -45.55 -17.39
C LEU A 11 -10.99 -46.17 -16.56
N SER A 12 -10.50 -47.33 -16.99
CA SER A 12 -9.36 -47.97 -16.34
C SER A 12 -8.11 -47.09 -16.44
N TRP A 13 -7.21 -47.18 -15.44
CA TRP A 13 -5.95 -46.42 -15.41
C TRP A 13 -5.11 -46.62 -16.69
N ASN A 14 -5.10 -47.85 -17.23
CA ASN A 14 -4.41 -48.17 -18.47
C ASN A 14 -5.08 -47.51 -19.69
N GLY A 15 -6.41 -47.41 -19.71
CA GLY A 15 -7.13 -46.65 -20.73
C GLY A 15 -6.77 -45.16 -20.71
N LEU A 16 -6.71 -44.58 -19.51
CA LEU A 16 -6.33 -43.19 -19.31
C LEU A 16 -4.87 -42.93 -19.77
N LEU A 17 -3.94 -43.81 -19.40
CA LEU A 17 -2.56 -43.73 -19.89
C LEU A 17 -2.45 -43.85 -21.41
N ASN A 18 -3.22 -44.72 -22.03
CA ASN A 18 -3.17 -44.93 -23.47
C ASN A 18 -3.69 -43.69 -24.23
N VAL A 19 -4.77 -43.06 -23.74
CA VAL A 19 -5.29 -41.81 -24.33
C VAL A 19 -4.24 -40.70 -24.24
N PHE A 20 -3.60 -40.51 -23.08
CA PHE A 20 -2.58 -39.47 -22.94
C PHE A 20 -1.24 -39.82 -23.59
N LYS A 21 -0.93 -41.09 -23.89
CA LYS A 21 0.31 -41.45 -24.61
C LYS A 21 0.16 -41.35 -26.13
N ASN A 22 -0.98 -41.78 -26.65
CA ASN A 22 -1.17 -42.03 -28.08
C ASN A 22 -2.34 -41.25 -28.70
N GLY A 23 -3.18 -40.59 -27.89
CA GLY A 23 -4.33 -39.84 -28.36
C GLY A 23 -3.96 -38.48 -28.94
N LEU A 24 -4.84 -37.94 -29.80
CA LEU A 24 -4.67 -36.60 -30.32
C LEU A 24 -4.94 -35.56 -29.20
N VAL A 25 -4.42 -34.35 -29.37
CA VAL A 25 -4.65 -33.23 -28.43
C VAL A 25 -6.15 -33.03 -28.16
N LYS A 26 -6.99 -33.13 -29.19
CA LYS A 26 -8.45 -33.01 -29.08
C LYS A 26 -9.04 -34.09 -28.17
N ASP A 27 -8.64 -35.35 -28.35
CA ASP A 27 -9.13 -36.48 -27.56
C ASP A 27 -8.73 -36.35 -26.09
N CYS A 28 -7.52 -35.85 -25.83
CA CYS A 28 -7.05 -35.57 -24.47
C CYS A 28 -7.86 -34.45 -23.80
N LEU A 29 -8.16 -33.37 -24.53
CA LEU A 29 -8.97 -32.25 -24.00
C LEU A 29 -10.42 -32.67 -23.75
N ASP A 30 -11.02 -33.43 -24.67
CA ASP A 30 -12.38 -33.95 -24.54
C ASP A 30 -12.48 -34.89 -23.31
N LEU A 31 -11.47 -35.73 -23.08
CA LEU A 31 -11.40 -36.58 -21.90
C LEU A 31 -11.26 -35.76 -20.61
N ILE A 32 -10.41 -34.74 -20.58
CA ILE A 32 -10.26 -33.84 -19.41
C ILE A 32 -11.58 -33.13 -19.10
N GLY A 33 -12.32 -32.70 -20.13
CA GLY A 33 -13.61 -32.04 -19.99
C GLY A 33 -14.70 -32.95 -19.42
N LYS A 34 -14.74 -34.22 -19.85
CA LYS A 34 -15.73 -35.22 -19.42
C LYS A 34 -15.56 -35.68 -17.98
N ILE A 35 -14.34 -35.69 -17.46
CA ILE A 35 -14.06 -36.08 -16.07
C ILE A 35 -14.21 -34.86 -15.15
N SER A 36 -14.96 -35.01 -14.06
CA SER A 36 -15.17 -33.94 -13.08
C SER A 36 -13.88 -33.62 -12.30
N SER A 37 -13.80 -32.42 -11.71
CA SER A 37 -12.65 -32.05 -10.89
C SER A 37 -12.44 -32.99 -9.69
N SER A 38 -13.50 -33.42 -9.01
CA SER A 38 -13.40 -34.36 -7.89
C SER A 38 -12.93 -35.76 -8.33
N GLN A 39 -13.33 -36.21 -9.52
CA GLN A 39 -12.86 -37.46 -10.09
C GLN A 39 -11.38 -37.39 -10.46
N TRP A 40 -10.92 -36.27 -11.02
CA TRP A 40 -9.48 -36.04 -11.27
C TRP A 40 -8.66 -36.06 -9.98
N ASP A 41 -9.19 -35.43 -8.93
CA ASP A 41 -8.56 -35.39 -7.62
C ASP A 41 -8.41 -36.80 -7.05
N ASP A 42 -9.47 -37.61 -7.12
CA ASP A 42 -9.46 -39.01 -6.73
C ASP A 42 -8.49 -39.87 -7.55
N ILE A 43 -8.48 -39.72 -8.88
CA ILE A 43 -7.58 -40.44 -9.79
C ILE A 43 -6.12 -40.16 -9.43
N LEU A 44 -5.78 -38.92 -9.12
CA LEU A 44 -4.41 -38.52 -8.82
C LEU A 44 -3.97 -38.86 -7.39
N LEU A 45 -4.87 -38.87 -6.42
CA LEU A 45 -4.56 -39.21 -5.03
C LEU A 45 -4.55 -40.72 -4.76
N LYS A 46 -5.58 -41.44 -5.22
CA LYS A 46 -5.82 -42.85 -4.89
C LYS A 46 -4.88 -43.79 -5.65
N HIS A 47 -4.46 -43.41 -6.86
CA HIS A 47 -3.55 -44.24 -7.62
C HIS A 47 -2.09 -44.03 -7.18
N THR A 48 -1.37 -45.11 -6.88
CA THR A 48 0.04 -45.07 -6.44
C THR A 48 0.95 -44.34 -7.44
N GLN A 49 0.58 -44.35 -8.72
CA GLN A 49 1.31 -43.68 -9.81
C GLN A 49 0.73 -42.32 -10.24
N GLY A 50 -0.23 -41.75 -9.49
CA GLY A 50 -0.85 -40.45 -9.79
C GLY A 50 0.16 -39.33 -10.07
N HIS A 51 1.21 -39.26 -9.24
CA HIS A 51 2.31 -38.31 -9.39
C HIS A 51 3.15 -38.53 -10.66
N LEU A 52 3.41 -39.78 -11.05
CA LEU A 52 4.12 -40.09 -12.29
C LEU A 52 3.27 -39.79 -13.52
N PHE A 53 1.95 -39.99 -13.43
CA PHE A 53 1.01 -39.63 -14.49
C PHE A 53 0.99 -38.12 -14.70
N LEU A 54 0.77 -37.33 -13.63
CA LEU A 54 0.80 -35.87 -13.72
C LEU A 54 2.13 -35.37 -14.29
N TYR A 55 3.25 -35.92 -13.80
CA TYR A 55 4.57 -35.64 -14.35
C TYR A 55 4.66 -35.96 -15.86
N SER A 56 4.12 -37.10 -16.29
CA SER A 56 4.17 -37.52 -17.69
C SER A 56 3.30 -36.63 -18.59
N VAL A 57 2.11 -36.25 -18.13
CA VAL A 57 1.25 -35.31 -18.87
C VAL A 57 1.96 -33.98 -19.01
N ILE A 58 2.42 -33.39 -17.89
CA ILE A 58 3.09 -32.08 -17.93
C ILE A 58 4.36 -32.16 -18.79
N LYS A 59 5.15 -33.24 -18.71
CA LYS A 59 6.42 -33.36 -19.44
C LYS A 59 6.27 -33.68 -20.93
N TYR A 60 5.33 -34.54 -21.31
CA TYR A 60 5.29 -35.08 -22.68
C TYR A 60 4.12 -34.54 -23.52
N GLN A 61 3.07 -33.99 -22.91
CA GLN A 61 1.92 -33.46 -23.65
C GLN A 61 2.07 -32.01 -24.09
N SER A 62 1.18 -31.57 -24.98
CA SER A 62 1.12 -30.19 -25.43
C SER A 62 0.84 -29.22 -24.27
N THR A 63 1.18 -27.94 -24.48
CA THR A 63 0.93 -26.89 -23.49
C THR A 63 -0.56 -26.78 -23.14
N GLN A 64 -1.43 -26.94 -24.13
CA GLN A 64 -2.89 -26.85 -23.96
C GLN A 64 -3.43 -27.98 -23.08
N VAL A 65 -3.04 -29.23 -23.34
CA VAL A 65 -3.45 -30.41 -22.55
C VAL A 65 -2.95 -30.29 -21.10
N SER A 66 -1.69 -29.86 -20.93
CA SER A 66 -1.09 -29.67 -19.61
C SER A 66 -1.85 -28.62 -18.79
N LEU A 67 -2.17 -27.47 -19.39
CA LEU A 67 -2.92 -26.40 -18.73
C LEU A 67 -4.36 -26.81 -18.38
N ALA A 68 -5.03 -27.51 -19.29
CA ALA A 68 -6.38 -28.00 -19.06
C ALA A 68 -6.44 -28.93 -17.84
N LEU A 69 -5.50 -29.87 -17.73
CA LEU A 69 -5.42 -30.76 -16.56
C LEU A 69 -5.10 -29.99 -15.28
N ILE A 70 -4.09 -29.11 -15.29
CA ILE A 70 -3.71 -28.30 -14.11
C ILE A 70 -4.88 -27.47 -13.59
N ASN A 71 -5.67 -26.88 -14.49
CA ASN A 71 -6.82 -26.07 -14.11
C ASN A 71 -7.96 -26.91 -13.52
N ARG A 72 -8.11 -28.16 -13.99
CA ARG A 72 -9.18 -29.08 -13.57
C ARG A 72 -8.94 -29.71 -12.19
N VAL A 73 -7.68 -29.98 -11.83
CA VAL A 73 -7.28 -30.60 -10.56
C VAL A 73 -7.31 -29.58 -9.41
N GLY A 74 -7.82 -29.96 -8.24
CA GLY A 74 -7.85 -29.14 -7.04
C GLY A 74 -6.45 -28.76 -6.54
N SER A 75 -6.30 -27.54 -5.99
CA SER A 75 -4.99 -27.03 -5.56
C SER A 75 -4.30 -27.91 -4.51
N SER A 76 -5.07 -28.44 -3.54
CA SER A 76 -4.54 -29.32 -2.49
C SER A 76 -4.08 -30.68 -3.05
N VAL A 77 -4.79 -31.23 -4.03
CA VAL A 77 -4.38 -32.49 -4.67
C VAL A 77 -3.13 -32.28 -5.50
N LEU A 78 -3.10 -31.21 -6.29
CA LEU A 78 -1.93 -30.85 -7.08
C LEU A 78 -0.69 -30.72 -6.20
N GLU A 79 -0.82 -30.12 -5.03
CA GLU A 79 0.25 -30.02 -4.02
C GLU A 79 0.72 -31.40 -3.55
N GLN A 80 -0.19 -32.25 -3.05
CA GLN A 80 0.14 -33.58 -2.53
C GLN A 80 0.80 -34.48 -3.58
N VAL A 81 0.34 -34.37 -4.83
CA VAL A 81 0.83 -35.15 -5.96
C VAL A 81 2.22 -34.66 -6.39
N LEU A 82 2.46 -33.35 -6.40
CA LEU A 82 3.77 -32.78 -6.72
C LEU A 82 4.80 -33.02 -5.60
N ALA A 83 4.38 -33.04 -4.34
CA ALA A 83 5.26 -33.36 -3.20
C ALA A 83 5.85 -34.78 -3.26
N LYS A 84 5.17 -35.70 -3.96
CA LYS A 84 5.64 -37.08 -4.20
C LYS A 84 6.69 -37.18 -5.31
N LEU A 85 6.96 -36.11 -6.07
CA LEU A 85 8.00 -36.11 -7.11
C LEU A 85 9.38 -35.85 -6.50
N SER A 86 10.40 -36.58 -6.98
CA SER A 86 11.78 -36.25 -6.64
C SER A 86 12.19 -34.89 -7.21
N ALA A 87 13.13 -34.21 -6.55
CA ALA A 87 13.64 -32.91 -6.99
C ALA A 87 14.15 -32.95 -8.44
N ASP A 88 14.80 -34.05 -8.86
CA ASP A 88 15.29 -34.22 -10.23
C ASP A 88 14.17 -34.34 -11.26
N LYS A 89 13.09 -35.05 -10.94
CA LYS A 89 11.91 -35.16 -11.80
C LYS A 89 11.21 -33.80 -11.89
N PHE A 90 11.03 -33.11 -10.76
CA PHE A 90 10.44 -31.78 -10.75
C PHE A 90 11.26 -30.76 -11.58
N ASN A 91 12.58 -30.79 -11.44
CA ASN A 91 13.50 -29.98 -12.23
C ASN A 91 13.45 -30.33 -13.72
N SER A 92 13.29 -31.61 -14.08
CA SER A 92 13.12 -32.03 -15.47
C SER A 92 11.85 -31.44 -16.09
N VAL A 93 10.74 -31.35 -15.34
CA VAL A 93 9.50 -30.69 -15.80
C VAL A 93 9.73 -29.20 -16.03
N LEU A 94 10.40 -28.53 -15.08
CA LEU A 94 10.69 -27.10 -15.20
C LEU A 94 11.67 -26.79 -16.34
N LYS A 95 12.57 -27.70 -16.71
CA LYS A 95 13.54 -27.50 -17.80
C LYS A 95 12.90 -27.52 -19.20
N THR A 96 11.87 -28.33 -19.41
CA THR A 96 11.37 -28.64 -20.77
C THR A 96 10.06 -27.95 -21.16
N LYS A 97 9.43 -27.18 -20.25
CA LYS A 97 8.09 -26.61 -20.46
C LYS A 97 8.03 -25.09 -20.53
N SER A 98 6.99 -24.60 -21.20
CA SER A 98 6.73 -23.17 -21.39
C SER A 98 6.54 -22.43 -20.05
N SER A 99 6.85 -21.14 -20.03
CA SER A 99 6.64 -20.27 -18.87
C SER A 99 5.17 -20.21 -18.44
N VAL A 100 4.23 -20.44 -19.36
CA VAL A 100 2.78 -20.41 -19.12
C VAL A 100 2.33 -21.54 -18.19
N ILE A 101 2.84 -22.77 -18.38
CA ILE A 101 2.54 -23.91 -17.49
C ILE A 101 3.06 -23.63 -16.07
N CYS A 102 4.27 -23.07 -15.96
CA CYS A 102 4.88 -22.75 -14.68
C CYS A 102 4.06 -21.70 -13.91
N LYS A 103 3.57 -20.67 -14.62
CA LYS A 103 2.68 -19.65 -14.05
C LYS A 103 1.33 -20.22 -13.60
N ALA A 104 0.75 -21.16 -14.36
CA ALA A 104 -0.52 -21.79 -13.98
C ALA A 104 -0.37 -22.65 -12.72
N LEU A 105 0.71 -23.43 -12.62
CA LEU A 105 1.06 -24.19 -11.40
C LEU A 105 1.23 -23.24 -10.20
N LEU A 106 1.97 -22.15 -10.37
CA LEU A 106 2.15 -21.12 -9.33
C LEU A 106 0.84 -20.49 -8.89
N LYS A 107 -0.02 -20.08 -9.83
CA LYS A 107 -1.32 -19.49 -9.52
C LYS A 107 -2.21 -20.45 -8.72
N LYS A 108 -2.19 -21.74 -9.05
CA LYS A 108 -2.92 -22.78 -8.32
C LYS A 108 -2.35 -23.03 -6.92
N LEU A 109 -1.03 -22.98 -6.76
CA LEU A 109 -0.32 -23.27 -5.50
C LEU A 109 -0.17 -22.05 -4.58
N GLY A 110 -0.25 -20.83 -5.12
CA GLY A 110 -0.04 -19.56 -4.40
C GLY A 110 -1.14 -19.16 -3.42
N HIS A 111 -2.19 -19.98 -3.27
CA HIS A 111 -3.30 -19.74 -2.33
C HIS A 111 -3.12 -20.39 -0.95
N ILE A 112 -1.95 -20.95 -0.62
CA ILE A 112 -1.75 -21.67 0.65
C ILE A 112 -0.49 -21.14 1.38
N PRO A 113 -0.63 -20.33 2.44
CA PRO A 113 0.50 -19.70 3.15
C PRO A 113 1.32 -20.66 4.03
N HIS A 114 0.94 -21.93 4.16
CA HIS A 114 1.57 -22.91 5.07
C HIS A 114 1.88 -24.26 4.41
N VAL A 115 2.54 -24.25 3.24
CA VAL A 115 2.86 -25.47 2.48
C VAL A 115 4.34 -25.87 2.58
N PRO A 116 4.65 -27.15 2.88
CA PRO A 116 6.00 -27.70 2.95
C PRO A 116 6.49 -28.13 1.55
N LEU A 117 6.45 -27.22 0.56
CA LEU A 117 7.31 -27.44 -0.61
C LEU A 117 8.76 -27.30 -0.13
N ARG A 118 9.58 -28.30 -0.47
CA ARG A 118 11.03 -28.24 -0.28
C ARG A 118 11.57 -26.89 -0.79
N PRO A 119 12.31 -26.11 0.02
CA PRO A 119 12.77 -24.76 -0.33
C PRO A 119 13.36 -24.63 -1.74
N GLU A 120 14.01 -25.69 -2.20
CA GLU A 120 14.62 -25.88 -3.50
C GLU A 120 13.62 -25.78 -4.67
N ALA A 121 12.43 -26.38 -4.51
CA ALA A 121 11.37 -26.33 -5.51
C ALA A 121 10.73 -24.93 -5.56
N LYS A 122 10.56 -24.27 -4.41
CA LYS A 122 10.08 -22.89 -4.35
C LYS A 122 11.06 -21.95 -5.08
N LEU A 123 12.36 -22.04 -4.77
CA LEU A 123 13.43 -21.25 -5.39
C LEU A 123 13.53 -21.47 -6.92
N ALA A 124 13.42 -22.71 -7.40
CA ALA A 124 13.50 -23.03 -8.83
C ALA A 124 12.33 -22.43 -9.64
N ILE A 125 11.13 -22.44 -9.08
CA ILE A 125 9.94 -21.91 -9.74
C ILE A 125 10.01 -20.37 -9.82
N TYR A 126 10.42 -19.70 -8.74
CA TYR A 126 10.56 -18.24 -8.70
C TYR A 126 11.67 -17.73 -9.60
N ALA A 127 12.84 -18.38 -9.62
CA ALA A 127 13.93 -17.94 -10.49
C ALA A 127 13.55 -18.01 -12.00
N LYS A 128 12.62 -18.89 -12.40
CA LYS A 128 12.08 -18.90 -13.76
C LYS A 128 11.04 -17.80 -14.02
N GLU A 129 10.26 -17.40 -13.01
CA GLU A 129 9.30 -16.29 -13.08
C GLU A 129 9.98 -14.92 -13.28
N PHE A 130 11.13 -14.73 -12.62
CA PHE A 130 11.88 -13.47 -12.65
C PHE A 130 12.92 -13.39 -13.79
N GLY A 131 12.84 -14.27 -14.80
CA GLY A 131 13.59 -14.12 -16.04
C GLY A 131 15.06 -14.57 -15.99
N PHE A 132 15.47 -15.40 -15.03
CA PHE A 132 16.78 -16.04 -15.14
C PHE A 132 16.79 -16.97 -16.35
N ARG A 133 17.71 -16.75 -17.29
CA ARG A 133 17.89 -17.64 -18.45
C ARG A 133 18.10 -19.09 -17.95
N PRO A 134 17.56 -20.12 -18.62
CA PRO A 134 17.65 -21.53 -18.18
C PRO A 134 19.08 -22.00 -17.87
N PHE A 135 20.06 -21.43 -18.58
CA PHE A 135 21.48 -21.72 -18.39
C PHE A 135 22.04 -21.17 -17.05
N ASN A 136 21.55 -20.01 -16.60
CA ASN A 136 21.92 -19.41 -15.30
C ASN A 136 21.16 -20.04 -14.14
N LEU A 137 19.93 -20.53 -14.38
CA LEU A 137 19.17 -21.27 -13.37
C LEU A 137 19.90 -22.56 -12.94
N THR A 138 20.54 -23.26 -13.88
CA THR A 138 21.27 -24.51 -13.59
C THR A 138 22.53 -24.25 -12.74
N LYS A 139 23.26 -23.16 -13.01
CA LYS A 139 24.42 -22.73 -12.19
C LYS A 139 24.00 -22.18 -10.84
N PHE A 140 22.93 -21.38 -10.79
CA PHE A 140 22.34 -20.84 -9.57
C PHE A 140 21.85 -21.94 -8.64
N MET A 141 21.10 -22.92 -9.16
CA MET A 141 20.64 -24.08 -8.39
C MET A 141 21.82 -24.98 -7.98
N ALA A 142 22.88 -25.10 -8.78
CA ALA A 142 24.06 -25.86 -8.36
C ALA A 142 24.81 -25.21 -7.18
N ILE A 143 24.88 -23.87 -7.13
CA ILE A 143 25.48 -23.11 -6.03
C ILE A 143 24.64 -23.21 -4.75
N VAL A 144 23.31 -23.17 -4.88
CA VAL A 144 22.37 -23.22 -3.75
C VAL A 144 22.20 -24.64 -3.20
N LEU A 145 22.27 -25.67 -4.05
CA LEU A 145 21.97 -27.06 -3.68
C LEU A 145 23.19 -27.94 -3.39
N ASN A 146 24.35 -27.65 -3.99
CA ASN A 146 25.57 -28.43 -3.77
C ASN A 146 26.82 -27.55 -3.97
N PRO A 147 27.10 -26.63 -3.02
CA PRO A 147 28.19 -25.67 -3.14
C PRO A 147 29.58 -26.33 -3.30
N LEU A 148 29.78 -27.53 -2.74
CA LEU A 148 31.05 -28.27 -2.82
C LEU A 148 31.35 -28.86 -4.22
N GLY A 149 30.32 -29.26 -4.96
CA GLY A 149 30.48 -29.82 -6.31
C GLY A 149 30.87 -28.79 -7.38
N VAL A 150 30.49 -27.52 -7.18
CA VAL A 150 30.79 -26.42 -8.09
C VAL A 150 32.22 -25.90 -7.90
N ILE A 151 32.71 -25.86 -6.66
CA ILE A 151 34.06 -25.39 -6.34
C ILE A 151 35.13 -26.36 -6.88
N ARG A 152 34.91 -27.68 -6.84
CA ARG A 152 35.85 -28.67 -7.41
C ARG A 152 35.93 -28.65 -8.94
N LYS A 153 34.91 -28.15 -9.65
CA LYS A 153 34.88 -28.09 -11.13
C LYS A 153 35.15 -26.70 -11.70
N GLY A 154 35.11 -25.64 -10.88
CA GLY A 154 35.11 -24.25 -11.34
C GLY A 154 36.42 -23.46 -11.18
N ILE A 155 37.46 -23.99 -10.54
CA ILE A 155 38.69 -23.21 -10.28
C ILE A 155 39.60 -23.09 -11.52
N ASN A 156 39.37 -23.87 -12.59
CA ASN A 156 40.26 -23.86 -13.76
C ASN A 156 39.77 -23.12 -15.01
N ASN A 157 38.70 -22.32 -14.98
CA ASN A 157 38.44 -21.42 -16.11
C ASN A 157 37.75 -20.12 -15.70
N SER A 158 38.41 -19.04 -16.08
CA SER A 158 38.05 -17.63 -15.97
C SER A 158 36.63 -17.32 -16.42
N THR A 159 35.84 -16.72 -15.51
CA THR A 159 34.70 -15.77 -15.67
C THR A 159 33.61 -16.05 -14.65
N LEU A 160 33.81 -15.60 -13.41
CA LEU A 160 32.76 -15.51 -12.40
C LEU A 160 32.95 -14.24 -11.56
N GLU A 161 32.91 -13.08 -12.23
CA GLU A 161 32.46 -11.86 -11.57
C GLU A 161 30.95 -11.99 -11.31
N ILE A 162 30.58 -12.59 -10.17
CA ILE A 162 29.25 -12.35 -9.60
C ILE A 162 29.30 -10.92 -9.07
N LYS A 163 28.97 -9.93 -9.92
CA LYS A 163 28.88 -8.53 -9.49
C LYS A 163 27.99 -8.44 -8.24
N GLU A 164 28.48 -7.76 -7.21
CA GLU A 164 27.87 -7.50 -5.89
C GLU A 164 26.37 -7.12 -5.95
N ARG A 165 25.90 -6.60 -7.09
CA ARG A 165 24.49 -6.25 -7.33
C ARG A 165 23.50 -7.43 -7.31
N SER A 166 23.95 -8.70 -7.38
CA SER A 166 23.02 -9.84 -7.45
C SER A 166 22.66 -10.45 -6.09
N LEU A 167 23.59 -10.56 -5.14
CA LEU A 167 23.32 -11.21 -3.85
C LEU A 167 22.47 -10.31 -2.95
N THR A 168 22.79 -9.02 -2.86
CA THR A 168 22.02 -8.01 -2.13
C THR A 168 20.61 -7.85 -2.71
N GLY A 169 20.48 -7.87 -4.04
CA GLY A 169 19.17 -7.83 -4.71
C GLY A 169 18.30 -9.07 -4.45
N VAL A 170 18.94 -10.24 -4.28
CA VAL A 170 18.28 -11.49 -3.92
C VAL A 170 17.88 -11.51 -2.45
N LEU A 171 18.77 -11.11 -1.54
CA LEU A 171 18.47 -10.99 -0.11
C LEU A 171 17.35 -9.97 0.13
N LYS A 172 17.36 -8.82 -0.56
CA LYS A 172 16.26 -7.84 -0.53
C LYS A 172 14.92 -8.49 -0.88
N LYS A 173 14.87 -9.37 -1.89
CA LYS A 173 13.64 -10.06 -2.28
C LYS A 173 13.26 -11.20 -1.34
N ILE A 174 14.22 -11.92 -0.77
CA ILE A 174 13.93 -12.93 0.26
C ILE A 174 13.33 -12.25 1.50
N CYS A 175 13.94 -11.15 1.96
CA CYS A 175 13.44 -10.38 3.10
C CYS A 175 12.05 -9.75 2.87
N LEU A 176 11.74 -9.32 1.65
CA LEU A 176 10.46 -8.68 1.31
C LEU A 176 9.32 -9.68 1.08
N TYR A 177 9.62 -10.90 0.65
CA TYR A 177 8.61 -11.84 0.13
C TYR A 177 8.61 -13.23 0.79
N GLN A 178 9.48 -13.50 1.76
CA GLN A 178 9.55 -14.79 2.46
C GLN A 178 9.33 -14.63 3.96
N SER A 179 8.98 -15.74 4.61
CA SER A 179 8.84 -15.78 6.06
C SER A 179 10.22 -15.72 6.75
N PRO A 180 10.34 -15.07 7.92
CA PRO A 180 11.62 -14.91 8.61
C PRO A 180 12.39 -16.19 8.92
N GLU A 181 11.70 -17.33 9.00
CA GLU A 181 12.26 -18.66 9.21
C GLU A 181 13.13 -19.12 8.03
N VAL A 182 12.70 -18.86 6.79
CA VAL A 182 13.45 -19.20 5.56
C VAL A 182 14.76 -18.43 5.50
N PHE A 183 14.75 -17.20 5.99
CA PHE A 183 15.95 -16.35 6.05
C PHE A 183 16.96 -16.87 7.07
N ILE A 184 16.52 -17.25 8.27
CA ILE A 184 17.39 -17.82 9.32
C ILE A 184 17.99 -19.15 8.85
N GLU A 185 17.19 -20.02 8.23
CA GLU A 185 17.66 -21.30 7.69
C GLU A 185 18.69 -21.12 6.57
N PHE A 186 18.50 -20.10 5.72
CA PHE A 186 19.48 -19.74 4.69
C PHE A 186 20.82 -19.33 5.32
N PHE A 187 20.81 -18.42 6.30
CA PHE A 187 22.02 -17.95 6.98
C PHE A 187 22.76 -19.08 7.71
N ALA A 188 22.02 -19.99 8.34
CA ALA A 188 22.60 -21.11 9.07
C ALA A 188 23.32 -22.13 8.16
N LYS A 189 23.01 -22.15 6.85
CA LYS A 189 23.67 -23.02 5.86
C LYS A 189 24.91 -22.38 5.23
N LEU A 190 25.20 -21.12 5.51
CA LEU A 190 26.35 -20.42 4.95
C LEU A 190 27.64 -20.71 5.74
N SER A 191 28.75 -20.83 5.02
CA SER A 191 30.07 -20.93 5.64
C SER A 191 30.49 -19.61 6.29
N LYS A 192 31.46 -19.68 7.21
CA LYS A 192 32.01 -18.48 7.87
C LYS A 192 32.56 -17.45 6.88
N GLN A 193 33.20 -17.89 5.79
CA GLN A 193 33.69 -17.00 4.72
C GLN A 193 32.54 -16.34 3.96
N GLN A 194 31.49 -17.10 3.61
CA GLN A 194 30.32 -16.56 2.93
C GLN A 194 29.58 -15.54 3.80
N LEU A 195 29.48 -15.78 5.10
CA LEU A 195 28.89 -14.84 6.05
C LEU A 195 29.69 -13.53 6.13
N GLN A 196 31.02 -13.59 6.05
CA GLN A 196 31.89 -12.39 6.06
C GLN A 196 31.75 -11.54 4.80
N GLU A 197 31.41 -12.15 3.66
CA GLU A 197 31.19 -11.47 2.38
C GLU A 197 29.78 -10.87 2.25
N ILE A 198 28.84 -11.24 3.15
CA ILE A 198 27.49 -10.68 3.14
C ILE A 198 27.49 -9.32 3.84
N VAL A 199 27.31 -8.28 3.04
CA VAL A 199 26.80 -6.99 3.52
C VAL A 199 25.30 -7.18 3.72
N LEU A 200 24.87 -7.41 4.97
CA LEU A 200 23.45 -7.39 5.30
C LEU A 200 22.87 -6.05 4.86
N PRO A 201 21.71 -6.05 4.17
CA PRO A 201 21.02 -4.83 3.81
C PRO A 201 20.28 -4.25 5.03
N LEU A 202 20.97 -4.03 6.15
CA LEU A 202 20.40 -3.36 7.33
C LEU A 202 20.00 -1.92 7.02
N ASP A 203 20.57 -1.32 5.97
CA ASP A 203 20.27 0.04 5.49
C ASP A 203 19.13 0.10 4.48
N LEU A 204 18.40 -0.99 4.27
CA LEU A 204 17.16 -0.95 3.53
C LEU A 204 16.01 -0.51 4.45
N PRO A 205 15.34 0.64 4.17
CA PRO A 205 14.22 1.12 4.97
C PRO A 205 13.08 0.10 5.10
N GLU A 206 12.93 -0.77 4.09
CA GLU A 206 11.90 -1.82 4.10
C GLU A 206 12.20 -2.94 5.11
N LEU A 207 13.45 -3.10 5.53
CA LEU A 207 13.89 -4.08 6.53
C LEU A 207 13.86 -3.53 7.95
N GLU A 208 14.06 -2.23 8.16
CA GLU A 208 14.09 -1.59 9.50
C GLU A 208 12.82 -1.82 10.31
N LYS A 209 11.66 -1.92 9.65
CA LYS A 209 10.37 -2.19 10.31
C LYS A 209 10.20 -3.64 10.74
N SER A 210 10.81 -4.57 9.99
CA SER A 210 10.71 -6.01 10.26
C SER A 210 11.84 -6.51 11.14
N LEU A 211 12.97 -5.80 11.17
CA LEU A 211 14.18 -6.20 11.89
C LEU A 211 13.97 -6.42 13.41
N PRO A 212 13.14 -5.63 14.14
CA PRO A 212 12.80 -5.94 15.53
C PRO A 212 12.16 -7.32 15.69
N TYR A 213 11.28 -7.73 14.76
CA TYR A 213 10.70 -9.07 14.76
C TYR A 213 11.77 -10.14 14.54
N PHE A 214 12.71 -9.94 13.60
CA PHE A 214 13.82 -10.86 13.38
C PHE A 214 14.77 -10.99 14.58
N LEU A 215 14.99 -9.90 15.31
CA LEU A 215 15.93 -9.86 16.43
C LEU A 215 15.33 -10.40 17.74
N LEU A 216 14.03 -10.22 17.96
CA LEU A 216 13.39 -10.40 19.28
C LEU A 216 12.25 -11.44 19.31
N SER A 217 11.80 -11.99 18.17
CA SER A 217 10.63 -12.89 18.12
C SER A 217 10.95 -14.31 18.61
N LYS A 218 10.38 -14.72 19.75
CA LYS A 218 10.57 -16.06 20.33
C LYS A 218 10.29 -17.22 19.36
N ASN A 219 9.34 -17.04 18.44
CA ASN A 219 8.91 -18.08 17.50
C ASN A 219 9.96 -18.42 16.44
N LEU A 220 10.93 -17.53 16.21
CA LEU A 220 11.99 -17.71 15.22
C LEU A 220 13.24 -18.41 15.77
N HIS A 221 13.25 -18.74 17.06
CA HIS A 221 14.49 -18.99 17.80
C HIS A 221 14.53 -20.40 18.42
N VAL A 222 14.30 -21.42 17.60
CA VAL A 222 14.51 -22.83 17.97
C VAL A 222 15.94 -23.26 17.58
N PRO A 223 16.78 -23.71 18.53
CA PRO A 223 18.11 -24.25 18.22
C PRO A 223 18.01 -25.46 17.28
N PRO A 224 19.01 -25.72 16.40
CA PRO A 224 20.37 -25.16 16.39
C PRO A 224 20.61 -24.00 15.38
N LEU A 225 19.66 -23.70 14.50
CA LEU A 225 19.84 -22.74 13.39
C LEU A 225 19.92 -21.28 13.88
N SER A 226 19.22 -20.95 14.98
CA SER A 226 19.24 -19.63 15.61
C SER A 226 20.62 -19.23 16.15
N ASN A 227 21.42 -20.20 16.63
CA ASN A 227 22.72 -19.92 17.24
C ASN A 227 23.75 -19.43 16.21
N ALA A 228 23.75 -19.99 15.01
CA ALA A 228 24.65 -19.56 13.93
C ALA A 228 24.35 -18.11 13.50
N PHE A 229 23.06 -17.78 13.39
CA PHE A 229 22.59 -16.44 13.07
C PHE A 229 22.99 -15.39 14.13
N TYR A 230 22.80 -15.69 15.42
CA TYR A 230 23.19 -14.76 16.49
C TYR A 230 24.70 -14.57 16.63
N ASN A 231 25.48 -15.63 16.43
CA ASN A 231 26.94 -15.53 16.43
C ASN A 231 27.43 -14.60 15.30
N TYR A 232 26.77 -14.65 14.13
CA TYR A 232 27.04 -13.72 13.04
C TYR A 232 26.66 -12.28 13.42
N LEU A 233 25.44 -12.05 13.92
CA LEU A 233 24.97 -10.71 14.32
C LEU A 233 25.84 -10.08 15.41
N LYS A 234 26.29 -10.86 16.40
CA LYS A 234 27.21 -10.41 17.45
C LYS A 234 28.55 -9.93 16.89
N GLY A 235 29.01 -10.49 15.78
CA GLY A 235 30.21 -10.09 15.07
C GLY A 235 29.99 -8.98 14.03
N TYR A 236 28.74 -8.64 13.71
CA TYR A 236 28.41 -7.75 12.61
C TYR A 236 28.58 -6.27 12.99
N GLN A 237 29.74 -5.71 12.67
CA GLN A 237 30.12 -4.34 13.01
C GLN A 237 29.11 -3.28 12.52
N PRO A 238 28.54 -3.36 11.30
CA PRO A 238 27.56 -2.37 10.84
C PRO A 238 26.28 -2.30 11.69
N LEU A 239 25.80 -3.42 12.25
CA LEU A 239 24.68 -3.41 13.20
C LEU A 239 25.06 -2.65 14.48
N LYS A 240 26.27 -2.87 14.99
CA LYS A 240 26.77 -2.17 16.19
C LYS A 240 26.91 -0.68 15.95
N ASP A 241 27.42 -0.28 14.78
CA ASP A 241 27.60 1.12 14.41
C ASP A 241 26.23 1.80 14.25
N LYS A 242 25.26 1.12 13.64
CA LYS A 242 23.89 1.60 13.51
C LYS A 242 23.23 1.85 14.87
N LEU A 243 23.28 0.88 15.78
CA LEU A 243 22.71 1.00 17.14
C LEU A 243 23.36 2.08 18.00
N LYS A 244 24.61 2.47 17.71
CA LYS A 244 25.32 3.59 18.37
C LYS A 244 24.98 4.95 17.79
N SER A 245 24.49 5.04 16.56
CA SER A 245 24.15 6.32 15.91
C SER A 245 23.07 7.05 16.71
N HIS A 246 23.12 8.38 16.82
CA HIS A 246 22.29 9.15 17.76
C HIS A 246 20.77 9.04 17.47
N ASP A 247 20.39 8.90 16.21
CA ASP A 247 19.01 8.84 15.71
C ASP A 247 18.73 7.49 15.03
N ASP A 248 18.72 6.40 15.79
CA ASP A 248 18.49 5.06 15.24
C ASP A 248 17.04 4.60 15.44
N PRO A 249 16.20 4.59 14.38
CA PRO A 249 14.86 4.02 14.42
C PRO A 249 14.85 2.53 14.81
N LEU A 250 15.92 1.79 14.52
CA LEU A 250 15.99 0.36 14.84
C LEU A 250 15.99 0.12 16.35
N LEU A 251 16.81 0.86 17.10
CA LEU A 251 16.88 0.73 18.56
C LEU A 251 15.54 1.11 19.19
N ALA A 252 14.92 2.21 18.74
CA ALA A 252 13.60 2.63 19.19
C ALA A 252 12.54 1.55 18.92
N ASN A 253 12.50 1.00 17.69
CA ASN A 253 11.56 -0.05 17.33
C ASN A 253 11.80 -1.35 18.13
N CYS A 254 13.04 -1.70 18.47
CA CYS A 254 13.35 -2.85 19.33
C CYS A 254 12.84 -2.64 20.76
N ILE A 255 13.01 -1.44 21.31
CA ILE A 255 12.49 -1.06 22.64
C ILE A 255 10.96 -1.16 22.65
N ASP A 256 10.30 -0.67 21.60
CA ASP A 256 8.84 -0.73 21.46
C ASP A 256 8.35 -2.17 21.35
N PHE A 257 8.96 -2.95 20.46
CA PHE A 257 8.62 -4.37 20.25
C PHE A 257 8.77 -5.19 21.53
N TYR A 258 9.80 -4.89 22.34
CA TYR A 258 9.94 -5.48 23.67
C TYR A 258 8.82 -5.01 24.60
N PHE A 259 8.60 -3.72 24.86
CA PHE A 259 7.59 -3.32 25.84
C PHE A 259 6.15 -3.67 25.45
N GLU A 260 5.85 -3.84 24.16
CA GLU A 260 4.55 -4.32 23.66
C GLU A 260 4.31 -5.82 23.87
N GLY A 261 5.27 -6.57 24.42
CA GLY A 261 5.11 -8.00 24.65
C GLY A 261 5.28 -8.86 23.40
N LYS A 262 5.79 -8.30 22.29
CA LYS A 262 5.91 -9.02 21.00
C LYS A 262 7.15 -9.89 20.89
N GLY A 263 8.15 -9.67 21.76
CA GLY A 263 9.41 -10.41 21.78
C GLY A 263 10.08 -10.48 23.14
N ASP A 264 11.21 -11.18 23.18
CA ASP A 264 12.17 -11.22 24.29
C ASP A 264 13.55 -10.77 23.80
N ILE A 265 14.43 -10.43 24.73
CA ILE A 265 15.82 -10.05 24.42
C ILE A 265 16.70 -11.31 24.50
N PRO A 266 17.26 -11.79 23.37
CA PRO A 266 18.19 -12.90 23.38
C PRO A 266 19.43 -12.55 24.22
N PRO A 267 19.93 -13.47 25.07
CA PRO A 267 21.16 -13.26 25.85
C PRO A 267 22.34 -12.79 24.99
N GLU A 268 22.45 -13.30 23.77
CA GLU A 268 23.52 -13.03 22.81
C GLU A 268 23.53 -11.57 22.32
N LEU A 269 22.36 -10.91 22.31
CA LEU A 269 22.19 -9.53 21.85
C LEU A 269 22.22 -8.50 22.98
N ARG A 270 22.10 -8.91 24.25
CA ARG A 270 22.07 -7.99 25.40
C ARG A 270 23.25 -7.02 25.42
N GLY A 271 24.47 -7.54 25.27
CA GLY A 271 25.69 -6.72 25.27
C GLY A 271 25.73 -5.69 24.13
N VAL A 272 25.15 -6.03 22.97
CA VAL A 272 25.06 -5.12 21.82
C VAL A 272 24.09 -3.96 22.11
N PHE A 273 22.91 -4.26 22.67
CA PHE A 273 21.94 -3.23 23.06
C PHE A 273 22.45 -2.33 24.18
N ILE A 274 23.13 -2.87 25.19
CA ILE A 274 23.74 -2.08 26.27
C ILE A 274 24.77 -1.09 25.69
N ALA A 275 25.63 -1.56 24.79
CA ALA A 275 26.63 -0.70 24.15
C ALA A 275 25.98 0.41 23.30
N GLY A 276 24.90 0.10 22.58
CA GLY A 276 24.13 1.09 21.80
C GLY A 276 23.48 2.15 22.68
N LEU A 277 22.81 1.75 23.76
CA LEU A 277 22.15 2.67 24.70
C LEU A 277 23.15 3.57 25.43
N ARG A 278 24.29 3.01 25.89
CA ARG A 278 25.34 3.79 26.57
C ARG A 278 26.06 4.78 25.66
N ALA A 279 26.01 4.58 24.35
CA ALA A 279 26.59 5.52 23.38
C ALA A 279 25.70 6.75 23.14
N LYS A 280 24.45 6.75 23.60
CA LYS A 280 23.53 7.88 23.45
C LYS A 280 23.86 8.99 24.45
N VAL A 281 23.78 10.25 24.00
CA VAL A 281 23.99 11.44 24.84
C VAL A 281 22.93 11.55 25.94
N SER A 282 21.70 11.14 25.65
CA SER A 282 20.62 11.06 26.62
C SER A 282 19.67 9.91 26.27
N LEU A 283 19.04 9.32 27.29
CA LEU A 283 18.06 8.25 27.14
C LEU A 283 16.69 8.75 27.55
N SER A 284 15.66 8.39 26.79
CA SER A 284 14.27 8.61 27.19
C SER A 284 13.94 7.76 28.43
N LYS A 285 12.86 8.09 29.15
CA LYS A 285 12.36 7.25 30.27
C LYS A 285 12.17 5.79 29.86
N LYS A 286 11.71 5.56 28.62
CA LYS A 286 11.54 4.21 28.04
C LYS A 286 12.89 3.54 27.73
N GLY A 287 13.86 4.30 27.22
CA GLY A 287 15.23 3.81 26.97
C GLY A 287 15.97 3.46 28.27
N MET A 288 15.78 4.24 29.33
CA MET A 288 16.30 3.94 30.67
C MET A 288 15.70 2.66 31.23
N ALA A 289 14.37 2.52 31.19
CA ALA A 289 13.71 1.28 31.63
C ALA A 289 14.19 0.06 30.82
N PHE A 290 14.45 0.21 29.52
CA PHE A 290 15.00 -0.88 28.71
C PHE A 290 16.44 -1.23 29.10
N LEU A 291 17.28 -0.23 29.41
CA LEU A 291 18.63 -0.45 29.92
C LEU A 291 18.64 -1.18 31.26
N GLU A 292 17.69 -0.85 32.14
CA GLU A 292 17.51 -1.52 33.44
C GLU A 292 17.16 -3.01 33.27
N VAL A 293 16.33 -3.37 32.28
CA VAL A 293 16.10 -4.78 31.92
C VAL A 293 17.38 -5.46 31.50
N LEU A 294 18.14 -4.81 30.60
CA LEU A 294 19.33 -5.40 30.00
C LEU A 294 20.45 -5.64 31.03
N GLN A 295 20.50 -4.83 32.08
CA GLN A 295 21.47 -4.94 33.16
C GLN A 295 21.01 -5.87 34.29
N ASP A 296 19.85 -6.51 34.15
CA ASP A 296 19.19 -7.31 35.20
C ASP A 296 19.04 -6.53 36.52
N THR A 297 19.00 -5.19 36.46
CA THR A 297 18.89 -4.28 37.61
C THR A 297 17.45 -4.02 38.04
N ILE A 298 16.48 -4.75 37.48
CA ILE A 298 15.09 -4.67 37.93
C ILE A 298 15.06 -5.13 39.39
N PRO A 299 14.70 -4.27 40.35
CA PRO A 299 14.56 -4.70 41.72
C PRO A 299 13.43 -5.72 41.73
N THR A 300 13.72 -6.97 42.09
CA THR A 300 12.69 -7.97 42.46
C THR A 300 11.74 -7.43 43.53
N THR A 301 12.14 -6.37 44.22
CA THR A 301 11.43 -5.64 45.27
C THR A 301 10.64 -4.40 44.82
N SER A 302 10.66 -3.93 43.56
CA SER A 302 9.74 -2.86 43.14
C SER A 302 8.31 -3.35 42.88
N MET A 303 8.05 -4.63 43.18
CA MET A 303 6.73 -5.25 43.06
C MET A 303 5.72 -4.79 44.12
N TYR A 304 6.12 -4.19 45.26
CA TYR A 304 5.15 -3.81 46.31
C TYR A 304 5.68 -2.66 47.18
N ALA A 305 5.43 -1.40 46.79
CA ALA A 305 5.52 -0.27 47.72
C ALA A 305 4.71 0.92 47.19
N VAL A 306 3.40 0.91 47.43
CA VAL A 306 2.68 2.16 47.61
C VAL A 306 2.84 2.50 49.08
N SER A 307 3.52 3.61 49.37
CA SER A 307 3.71 4.11 50.73
C SER A 307 2.36 4.53 51.30
N ASP A 308 2.04 3.93 52.43
CA ASP A 308 0.93 4.25 53.31
C ASP A 308 0.89 5.74 53.67
N ASN A 309 -0.25 6.37 53.46
CA ASN A 309 -0.81 7.37 54.35
C ASN A 309 -2.31 7.48 54.05
N GLU A 310 -3.09 6.55 54.62
CA GLU A 310 -4.40 6.78 55.25
C GLU A 310 -5.06 5.41 55.56
N THR A 311 -4.91 5.00 56.81
CA THR A 311 -5.71 4.04 57.62
C THR A 311 -6.17 2.67 57.07
N PRO A 312 -6.07 1.59 57.88
CA PRO A 312 -6.13 0.22 57.39
C PRO A 312 -7.52 -0.42 57.58
N SER A 313 -8.07 -1.00 56.52
CA SER A 313 -9.01 -2.11 56.67
C SER A 313 -8.96 -3.05 55.48
N THR A 314 -8.65 -4.31 55.79
CA THR A 314 -8.67 -5.52 54.95
C THR A 314 -7.59 -5.65 53.88
N SER A 315 -6.64 -6.55 54.19
CA SER A 315 -5.71 -7.24 53.31
C SER A 315 -6.35 -7.60 51.96
N LYS A 316 -6.06 -6.81 50.92
CA LYS A 316 -6.25 -7.22 49.53
C LYS A 316 -4.92 -7.75 48.99
N SER A 317 -4.85 -9.07 48.85
CA SER A 317 -3.95 -9.72 47.91
C SER A 317 -4.06 -9.00 46.56
N VAL A 318 -2.96 -8.42 46.09
CA VAL A 318 -2.90 -7.67 44.81
C VAL A 318 -3.32 -8.59 43.66
N ASP A 319 -4.26 -8.08 42.86
CA ASP A 319 -5.17 -8.84 42.00
C ASP A 319 -4.49 -9.79 41.00
N LEU A 320 -4.86 -11.08 41.10
CA LEU A 320 -4.61 -12.13 40.10
C LEU A 320 -5.31 -11.87 38.74
N ASN A 321 -6.02 -10.75 38.59
CA ASN A 321 -6.74 -10.39 37.38
C ASN A 321 -6.86 -8.85 37.27
N PRO A 322 -5.97 -8.16 36.53
CA PRO A 322 -5.96 -6.70 36.45
C PRO A 322 -7.25 -6.20 35.80
N ASP A 323 -8.03 -5.44 36.57
CA ASP A 323 -9.27 -4.85 36.10
C ASP A 323 -8.99 -3.78 35.02
N PRO A 324 -9.48 -3.94 33.77
CA PRO A 324 -9.32 -2.95 32.72
C PRO A 324 -9.87 -1.57 33.08
N GLN A 325 -10.89 -1.48 33.94
CA GLN A 325 -11.41 -0.19 34.42
C GLN A 325 -10.40 0.51 35.33
N HIS A 326 -9.82 -0.23 36.28
CA HIS A 326 -8.78 0.27 37.15
C HIS A 326 -7.56 0.76 36.35
N ILE A 327 -7.08 -0.05 35.39
CA ILE A 327 -5.96 0.34 34.52
C ILE A 327 -6.32 1.56 33.66
N GLY A 328 -7.54 1.62 33.11
CA GLY A 328 -8.02 2.78 32.34
C GLY A 328 -8.04 4.07 33.16
N ARG A 329 -8.41 3.95 34.45
CA ARG A 329 -8.56 5.08 35.35
C ARG A 329 -7.22 5.61 35.88
N TYR A 330 -6.32 4.72 36.28
CA TYR A 330 -5.10 5.08 37.00
C TYR A 330 -3.82 4.93 36.17
N GLY A 331 -3.91 4.36 34.97
CA GLY A 331 -2.76 4.07 34.13
C GLY A 331 -1.97 2.86 34.62
N VAL A 332 -0.78 2.70 34.07
CA VAL A 332 0.20 1.68 34.46
C VAL A 332 1.32 2.35 35.27
N LEU A 333 1.93 1.58 36.15
CA LEU A 333 2.93 2.10 37.11
C LEU A 333 4.30 2.34 36.47
N SER A 334 4.65 1.54 35.46
CA SER A 334 5.97 1.57 34.83
C SER A 334 5.93 0.89 33.47
N TRP A 335 6.97 1.07 32.65
CA TRP A 335 7.12 0.34 31.39
C TRP A 335 7.20 -1.18 31.62
N HIS A 336 7.73 -1.63 32.76
CA HIS A 336 7.71 -3.05 33.13
C HIS A 336 6.30 -3.55 33.45
N HIS A 337 5.53 -2.78 34.21
CA HIS A 337 4.14 -3.09 34.50
C HIS A 337 3.32 -3.17 33.19
N TYR A 338 3.52 -2.22 32.27
CA TYR A 338 2.94 -2.27 30.93
C TYR A 338 3.26 -3.56 30.18
N ARG A 339 4.54 -3.96 30.12
CA ARG A 339 4.94 -5.21 29.46
C ARG A 339 4.35 -6.45 30.13
N GLN A 340 4.30 -6.49 31.45
CA GLN A 340 3.69 -7.61 32.18
C GLN A 340 2.21 -7.75 31.83
N LEU A 341 1.47 -6.64 31.82
CA LEU A 341 0.06 -6.63 31.40
C LEU A 341 -0.11 -7.10 29.95
N ARG A 342 0.80 -6.72 29.04
CA ARG A 342 0.82 -7.20 27.64
C ARG A 342 1.08 -8.70 27.52
N MET A 343 2.04 -9.22 28.29
CA MET A 343 2.52 -10.61 28.19
C MET A 343 1.62 -11.62 28.90
N GLN A 344 1.19 -11.30 30.12
CA GLN A 344 0.50 -12.24 31.01
C GLN A 344 -1.00 -12.30 30.74
N PHE A 345 -1.60 -11.19 30.30
CA PHE A 345 -3.05 -11.08 30.19
C PHE A 345 -3.49 -10.85 28.74
N LYS A 346 -3.82 -11.93 28.03
CA LYS A 346 -4.36 -11.86 26.65
C LYS A 346 -5.83 -11.39 26.57
N HIS A 347 -6.35 -10.81 27.65
CA HIS A 347 -7.74 -10.35 27.71
C HIS A 347 -7.96 -9.18 26.76
N ARG A 348 -8.82 -9.38 25.73
CA ARG A 348 -9.04 -8.41 24.64
C ARG A 348 -9.37 -7.00 25.13
N ARG A 349 -10.15 -6.90 26.21
CA ARG A 349 -10.53 -5.61 26.82
C ARG A 349 -9.36 -4.89 27.47
N LEU A 350 -8.49 -5.63 28.17
CA LEU A 350 -7.31 -5.05 28.82
C LEU A 350 -6.33 -4.55 27.77
N GLN A 351 -6.09 -5.35 26.72
CA GLN A 351 -5.24 -4.96 25.61
C GLN A 351 -5.74 -3.68 24.93
N SER A 352 -7.05 -3.58 24.69
CA SER A 352 -7.67 -2.36 24.16
C SER A 352 -7.47 -1.14 25.06
N VAL A 353 -7.59 -1.28 26.39
CA VAL A 353 -7.36 -0.17 27.33
C VAL A 353 -5.90 0.28 27.28
N LEU A 354 -4.96 -0.67 27.31
CA LEU A 354 -3.53 -0.39 27.20
C LEU A 354 -3.16 0.29 25.88
N ASP A 355 -3.76 -0.13 24.76
CA ASP A 355 -3.60 0.51 23.46
C ASP A 355 -4.09 1.97 23.49
N GLN A 356 -5.26 2.21 24.08
CA GLN A 356 -5.86 3.54 24.15
C GLN A 356 -5.06 4.48 25.05
N LEU A 357 -4.68 4.03 26.24
CA LEU A 357 -3.84 4.81 27.14
C LEU A 357 -2.48 5.14 26.53
N PHE A 358 -1.86 4.18 25.84
CA PHE A 358 -0.60 4.39 25.13
C PHE A 358 -0.75 5.43 24.02
N ARG A 359 -1.83 5.39 23.24
CA ARG A 359 -2.09 6.33 22.13
C ARG A 359 -2.44 7.74 22.59
N ALA A 360 -3.12 7.86 23.73
CA ALA A 360 -3.51 9.14 24.30
C ALA A 360 -2.40 9.83 25.11
N ASP A 361 -1.21 9.22 25.21
CA ASP A 361 -0.13 9.63 26.12
C ASP A 361 -0.58 9.69 27.60
N LEU A 362 -1.54 8.84 27.95
CA LEU A 362 -2.11 8.70 29.29
C LEU A 362 -1.65 7.41 29.98
N LEU A 363 -0.63 6.74 29.41
CA LEU A 363 -0.21 5.41 29.85
C LEU A 363 0.06 5.35 31.36
N PHE A 364 0.72 6.37 31.92
CA PHE A 364 1.09 6.41 33.34
C PHE A 364 0.11 7.20 34.22
N ASN A 365 -0.75 8.02 33.62
CA ASN A 365 -1.61 8.93 34.35
C ASN A 365 -3.07 8.44 34.40
N GLY A 366 -3.44 7.50 33.52
CA GLY A 366 -4.82 7.08 33.35
C GLY A 366 -5.73 8.22 32.91
N SER A 367 -7.04 8.00 32.96
CA SER A 367 -8.02 9.07 32.81
C SER A 367 -9.40 8.70 33.38
N ASP A 368 -9.97 9.61 34.15
CA ASP A 368 -11.37 9.55 34.62
C ASP A 368 -12.42 9.81 33.52
N ALA A 369 -12.08 10.58 32.48
CA ALA A 369 -13.03 11.07 31.46
C ALA A 369 -13.20 10.14 30.24
N VAL A 370 -12.20 9.32 29.90
CA VAL A 370 -12.07 8.64 28.61
C VAL A 370 -12.84 7.30 28.51
N PHE A 371 -13.37 6.75 29.59
CA PHE A 371 -13.82 5.34 29.59
C PHE A 371 -15.25 5.05 30.07
N THR A 372 -15.99 6.02 30.59
CA THR A 372 -17.37 5.83 31.06
C THR A 372 -18.37 5.56 29.93
N GLY A 373 -18.12 6.06 28.71
CA GLY A 373 -18.94 5.79 27.53
C GLY A 373 -18.61 4.49 26.76
N PHE A 374 -17.38 3.96 26.89
CA PHE A 374 -16.89 2.84 26.08
C PHE A 374 -16.89 1.49 26.82
N LEU A 375 -16.79 1.52 28.15
CA LEU A 375 -16.81 0.31 28.98
C LEU A 375 -18.23 -0.15 29.35
N SER A 376 -19.24 0.71 29.15
CA SER A 376 -20.62 0.45 29.50
C SER A 376 -21.44 -0.16 28.36
N ASN A 377 -21.03 -0.05 27.08
CA ASN A 377 -21.72 -0.72 25.97
C ASN A 377 -20.79 -1.07 24.79
N ASN A 378 -20.58 -2.37 24.59
CA ASN A 378 -20.35 -3.04 23.30
C ASN A 378 -19.08 -2.79 22.45
N LEU A 379 -17.96 -3.43 22.82
CA LEU A 379 -16.87 -3.73 21.86
C LEU A 379 -17.23 -4.84 20.85
N GLU A 380 -18.18 -5.72 21.18
CA GLU A 380 -18.75 -6.66 20.22
C GLU A 380 -19.78 -5.99 19.28
N SER A 381 -20.51 -4.96 19.72
CA SER A 381 -21.35 -4.18 18.79
C SER A 381 -20.54 -3.21 17.95
N ALA A 382 -19.40 -2.66 18.40
CA ALA A 382 -18.59 -1.79 17.53
C ALA A 382 -18.01 -2.57 16.33
N ALA A 383 -17.45 -3.75 16.56
CA ALA A 383 -16.95 -4.62 15.48
C ALA A 383 -18.09 -5.23 14.63
N ARG A 384 -19.25 -5.56 15.23
CA ARG A 384 -20.45 -5.96 14.46
C ARG A 384 -21.02 -4.79 13.66
N ASN A 385 -21.08 -3.58 14.21
CA ASN A 385 -21.55 -2.37 13.55
C ASN A 385 -20.65 -1.95 12.39
N GLU A 386 -19.33 -2.13 12.51
CA GLU A 386 -18.35 -1.82 11.45
C GLU A 386 -18.49 -2.84 10.30
N PHE A 387 -18.61 -4.13 10.60
CA PHE A 387 -18.88 -5.17 9.60
C PHE A 387 -20.25 -4.99 8.94
N ASP A 388 -21.29 -4.68 9.73
CA ASP A 388 -22.65 -4.41 9.26
C ASP A 388 -22.71 -3.14 8.39
N ALA A 389 -21.95 -2.10 8.71
CA ALA A 389 -21.91 -0.87 7.91
C ALA A 389 -21.22 -1.08 6.56
N VAL A 390 -20.10 -1.80 6.52
CA VAL A 390 -19.43 -2.19 5.27
C VAL A 390 -20.32 -3.11 4.44
N GLN A 391 -20.99 -4.06 5.10
CA GLN A 391 -21.93 -4.97 4.44
C GLN A 391 -23.09 -4.18 3.82
N ARG A 392 -23.63 -3.16 4.50
CA ARG A 392 -24.65 -2.27 3.93
C ARG A 392 -24.15 -1.53 2.68
N ALA A 393 -22.91 -1.04 2.67
CA ALA A 393 -22.32 -0.40 1.49
C ALA A 393 -22.13 -1.40 0.34
N SER A 394 -21.65 -2.62 0.64
CA SER A 394 -21.50 -3.70 -0.34
C SER A 394 -22.83 -4.13 -0.95
N VAL A 395 -23.84 -4.37 -0.11
CA VAL A 395 -25.21 -4.72 -0.54
C VAL A 395 -25.81 -3.61 -1.41
N CYS A 396 -25.64 -2.34 -1.01
CA CYS A 396 -26.08 -1.19 -1.80
C CYS A 396 -25.48 -1.20 -3.23
N ILE A 397 -24.20 -1.54 -3.39
CA ILE A 397 -23.57 -1.65 -4.71
C ILE A 397 -24.07 -2.90 -5.47
N GLN A 398 -24.15 -4.05 -4.79
CA GLN A 398 -24.60 -5.32 -5.37
C GLN A 398 -26.06 -5.27 -5.87
N GLU A 399 -26.90 -4.46 -5.23
CA GLU A 399 -28.29 -4.23 -5.62
C GLU A 399 -28.49 -3.13 -6.68
N PHE A 400 -27.40 -2.60 -7.29
CA PHE A 400 -27.48 -1.48 -8.24
C PHE A 400 -28.01 -0.16 -7.64
N LYS A 401 -27.73 0.08 -6.36
CA LYS A 401 -28.16 1.29 -5.63
C LYS A 401 -27.03 2.22 -5.25
N GLY A 402 -25.77 1.82 -5.42
CA GLY A 402 -24.61 2.62 -5.01
C GLY A 402 -24.33 3.79 -5.96
N LEU A 403 -24.67 5.02 -5.55
CA LEU A 403 -24.28 6.26 -6.22
C LEU A 403 -23.01 6.85 -5.59
N LEU A 404 -21.92 6.90 -6.34
CA LEU A 404 -20.64 7.46 -5.87
C LEU A 404 -20.44 8.90 -6.35
N LYS A 405 -20.18 9.82 -5.42
CA LYS A 405 -19.71 11.18 -5.71
C LYS A 405 -18.24 11.34 -5.32
N ILE A 406 -17.34 11.42 -6.30
CA ILE A 406 -15.98 11.92 -6.06
C ILE A 406 -16.03 13.44 -5.85
N ILE A 407 -15.41 13.91 -4.77
CA ILE A 407 -15.44 15.30 -4.33
C ILE A 407 -13.99 15.82 -4.31
N LYS A 408 -13.76 16.96 -4.95
CA LYS A 408 -12.43 17.58 -4.93
C LYS A 408 -12.19 18.22 -3.56
N PRO A 409 -10.94 18.21 -3.02
CA PRO A 409 -10.64 18.80 -1.72
C PRO A 409 -11.17 20.23 -1.55
N GLU A 410 -11.01 21.08 -2.57
CA GLU A 410 -11.47 22.47 -2.56
C GLU A 410 -13.01 22.63 -2.62
N ALA A 411 -13.72 21.60 -3.09
CA ALA A 411 -15.18 21.61 -3.21
C ALA A 411 -15.87 20.93 -2.02
N TRP A 412 -15.10 20.32 -1.13
CA TRP A 412 -15.65 19.53 -0.03
C TRP A 412 -16.46 20.35 0.98
N PRO A 413 -15.95 21.48 1.54
CA PRO A 413 -16.71 22.25 2.52
C PRO A 413 -18.08 22.66 1.96
N PHE A 414 -18.11 23.24 0.74
CA PHE A 414 -19.34 23.63 0.06
C PHE A 414 -20.33 22.47 -0.18
N PHE A 415 -19.83 21.24 -0.33
CA PHE A 415 -20.68 20.08 -0.54
C PHE A 415 -21.28 19.58 0.79
N VAL A 416 -20.48 19.56 1.84
CA VAL A 416 -20.94 19.23 3.20
C VAL A 416 -21.94 20.25 3.71
N ASP A 417 -21.69 21.55 3.52
CA ASP A 417 -22.61 22.61 3.91
C ASP A 417 -23.95 22.51 3.16
N GLN A 418 -23.95 22.02 1.91
CA GLN A 418 -25.19 21.71 1.19
C GLN A 418 -25.99 20.54 1.79
N LEU A 419 -25.32 19.55 2.38
CA LEU A 419 -25.97 18.42 3.05
C LEU A 419 -26.55 18.83 4.41
N GLU A 420 -25.90 19.80 5.07
CA GLU A 420 -26.35 20.41 6.32
C GLU A 420 -27.51 21.40 6.10
N ASN A 421 -27.33 22.30 5.14
CA ASN A 421 -28.30 23.32 4.75
C ASN A 421 -28.73 23.13 3.29
N LEU A 422 -29.86 22.45 3.10
CA LEU A 422 -30.41 22.13 1.77
C LEU A 422 -30.90 23.37 0.98
N ASN A 423 -30.93 24.54 1.63
CA ASN A 423 -31.19 25.82 0.96
C ASN A 423 -29.94 26.42 0.31
N GLU A 424 -28.76 25.99 0.72
CA GLU A 424 -27.49 26.52 0.25
C GLU A 424 -27.27 26.21 -1.24
N ARG A 425 -26.73 27.19 -1.96
CA ARG A 425 -26.54 27.11 -3.42
C ARG A 425 -25.16 27.63 -3.77
N PRO A 426 -24.21 26.76 -4.15
CA PRO A 426 -22.90 27.21 -4.54
C PRO A 426 -22.99 27.86 -5.95
N LYS A 427 -22.35 29.02 -6.13
CA LYS A 427 -22.28 29.74 -7.42
C LYS A 427 -21.28 29.08 -8.39
N LEU A 428 -21.44 27.79 -8.67
CA LEU A 428 -20.45 26.99 -9.42
C LEU A 428 -20.68 26.95 -10.94
N ARG A 429 -21.64 27.72 -11.45
CA ARG A 429 -22.14 27.57 -12.82
C ARG A 429 -22.17 28.93 -13.51
N ARG A 430 -21.76 28.95 -14.80
CA ARG A 430 -21.92 30.13 -15.65
C ARG A 430 -23.40 30.45 -15.77
N GLU A 431 -23.76 31.72 -15.63
CA GLU A 431 -25.11 32.16 -15.90
C GLU A 431 -25.37 32.08 -17.41
N VAL A 432 -26.57 31.62 -17.78
CA VAL A 432 -27.06 31.70 -19.16
C VAL A 432 -27.94 32.94 -19.23
N ASP A 433 -27.61 33.85 -20.12
CA ASP A 433 -28.42 35.05 -20.34
C ASP A 433 -29.77 34.67 -20.95
N SER A 434 -30.85 35.09 -20.29
CA SER A 434 -32.24 35.02 -20.79
C SER A 434 -32.67 33.68 -21.42
N PRO A 435 -32.58 32.54 -20.70
CA PRO A 435 -32.97 31.25 -21.24
C PRO A 435 -34.49 31.19 -21.45
N THR A 436 -34.90 30.66 -22.61
CA THR A 436 -36.33 30.52 -22.98
C THR A 436 -36.82 29.08 -22.91
N HIS A 437 -35.94 28.09 -23.03
CA HIS A 437 -36.26 26.66 -23.07
C HIS A 437 -35.24 25.86 -22.24
N LYS A 438 -35.66 24.66 -21.79
CA LYS A 438 -34.79 23.68 -21.14
C LYS A 438 -35.04 22.27 -21.68
N PHE A 439 -34.00 21.46 -21.74
CA PHE A 439 -34.08 20.03 -21.98
C PHE A 439 -34.31 19.28 -20.65
N VAL A 440 -35.26 18.34 -20.66
CA VAL A 440 -35.59 17.48 -19.51
C VAL A 440 -35.06 16.08 -19.80
N HIS A 441 -33.92 15.74 -19.22
CA HIS A 441 -33.22 14.47 -19.50
C HIS A 441 -34.07 13.21 -19.35
N LEU A 442 -34.89 13.12 -18.30
CA LEU A 442 -35.69 11.91 -18.03
C LEU A 442 -36.85 11.71 -19.02
N THR A 443 -37.33 12.77 -19.67
CA THR A 443 -38.43 12.65 -20.65
C THR A 443 -37.96 12.85 -22.09
N GLY A 444 -36.77 13.42 -22.29
CA GLY A 444 -36.28 13.82 -23.61
C GLY A 444 -36.97 15.06 -24.18
N ASP A 445 -37.82 15.73 -23.39
CA ASP A 445 -38.61 16.88 -23.86
C ASP A 445 -37.85 18.19 -23.78
N ILE A 446 -38.27 19.11 -24.65
CA ILE A 446 -37.86 20.52 -24.59
C ILE A 446 -39.07 21.33 -24.18
N VAL A 447 -38.98 21.97 -23.02
CA VAL A 447 -40.10 22.72 -22.42
C VAL A 447 -39.71 24.18 -22.22
N PRO A 448 -40.68 25.12 -22.25
CA PRO A 448 -40.43 26.51 -21.91
C PRO A 448 -39.79 26.65 -20.51
N TYR A 449 -38.76 27.49 -20.41
CA TYR A 449 -38.12 27.81 -19.16
C TYR A 449 -38.84 28.98 -18.48
N GLN A 450 -39.35 28.75 -17.27
CA GLN A 450 -39.93 29.79 -16.43
C GLN A 450 -38.99 30.09 -15.25
N LYS A 451 -38.48 31.32 -15.18
CA LYS A 451 -37.55 31.78 -14.12
C LYS A 451 -38.24 31.95 -12.75
N LYS A 452 -39.58 31.98 -12.69
CA LYS A 452 -40.35 32.33 -11.47
C LYS A 452 -40.16 31.30 -10.34
N ARG A 453 -39.47 31.74 -9.29
CA ARG A 453 -39.28 31.01 -8.02
C ARG A 453 -40.47 31.28 -7.09
N ARG A 454 -41.34 30.31 -6.87
CA ARG A 454 -41.78 30.09 -5.47
C ARG A 454 -40.52 29.57 -4.76
N GLN A 455 -40.03 30.29 -3.75
CA GLN A 455 -39.09 29.70 -2.80
C GLN A 455 -39.81 28.47 -2.24
N LYS A 456 -39.41 27.28 -2.66
CA LYS A 456 -39.86 26.07 -1.98
C LYS A 456 -39.22 26.15 -0.60
N THR A 457 -40.02 26.44 0.41
CA THR A 457 -39.67 26.19 1.80
C THR A 457 -39.54 24.67 1.95
N ASN A 458 -38.54 24.20 2.70
CA ASN A 458 -38.32 22.78 3.01
C ASN A 458 -37.77 21.93 1.86
N TYR A 459 -36.56 22.25 1.37
CA TYR A 459 -35.83 21.27 0.56
C TYR A 459 -35.48 20.06 1.41
N THR A 460 -35.81 18.86 0.90
CA THR A 460 -35.43 17.54 1.50
C THR A 460 -34.13 16.96 0.93
N HIS A 461 -33.59 17.55 -0.14
CA HIS A 461 -32.41 17.05 -0.86
C HIS A 461 -31.61 18.22 -1.43
N THR A 462 -30.33 17.97 -1.69
CA THR A 462 -29.40 18.92 -2.31
C THR A 462 -29.82 19.32 -3.73
N LYS A 463 -29.07 20.25 -4.34
CA LYS A 463 -29.15 20.46 -5.79
C LYS A 463 -28.59 19.25 -6.54
N LYS A 464 -28.99 19.12 -7.81
CA LYS A 464 -28.50 18.04 -8.67
C LYS A 464 -26.98 18.10 -8.76
N THR A 465 -26.33 17.00 -8.48
CA THR A 465 -24.88 16.79 -8.54
C THR A 465 -24.60 15.58 -9.43
N SER A 466 -23.42 15.56 -10.06
CA SER A 466 -23.01 14.45 -10.93
C SER A 466 -22.42 13.33 -10.07
N THR A 467 -23.03 12.16 -10.14
CA THR A 467 -22.65 10.93 -9.42
C THR A 467 -22.46 9.78 -10.41
N THR A 468 -21.67 8.78 -10.06
CA THR A 468 -21.50 7.55 -10.84
C THR A 468 -22.32 6.44 -10.19
N LEU A 469 -23.19 5.77 -10.96
CA LEU A 469 -23.86 4.56 -10.49
C LEU A 469 -22.90 3.38 -10.61
N LEU A 470 -22.63 2.69 -9.51
CA LEU A 470 -21.72 1.55 -9.47
C LEU A 470 -22.42 0.26 -9.86
N SER A 471 -21.78 -0.55 -10.72
CA SER A 471 -22.28 -1.88 -11.07
C SER A 471 -22.00 -2.91 -9.97
N PRO A 472 -22.82 -3.97 -9.84
CA PRO A 472 -22.60 -5.08 -8.91
C PRO A 472 -21.29 -5.82 -9.14
N GLN A 473 -20.80 -5.82 -10.38
CA GLN A 473 -19.49 -6.39 -10.74
C GLN A 473 -18.32 -5.49 -10.32
N MET A 474 -18.59 -4.32 -9.72
CA MET A 474 -17.59 -3.35 -9.26
C MET A 474 -16.63 -2.92 -10.37
N ALA A 475 -17.11 -2.92 -11.62
CA ALA A 475 -16.30 -2.66 -12.81
C ALA A 475 -16.45 -1.22 -13.32
N THR A 476 -17.41 -0.45 -12.80
CA THR A 476 -17.68 0.91 -13.25
C THR A 476 -16.55 1.85 -12.86
N GLY A 477 -15.91 2.49 -13.84
CA GLY A 477 -14.93 3.55 -13.58
C GLY A 477 -15.55 4.82 -13.00
N VAL A 478 -14.86 5.46 -12.07
CA VAL A 478 -15.37 6.64 -11.34
C VAL A 478 -14.90 7.96 -11.97
N PHE A 479 -15.62 9.05 -11.72
CA PHE A 479 -15.21 10.37 -12.22
C PHE A 479 -13.76 10.73 -11.87
N GLY A 480 -12.96 10.96 -12.91
CA GLY A 480 -11.57 11.39 -12.80
C GLY A 480 -10.54 10.26 -12.70
N GLU A 481 -10.97 9.00 -12.72
CA GLU A 481 -10.07 7.84 -12.71
C GLU A 481 -9.11 7.84 -13.91
N ASN A 482 -9.63 8.16 -15.11
CA ASN A 482 -8.85 8.18 -16.34
C ASN A 482 -8.11 9.50 -16.63
N LEU A 483 -8.34 10.58 -15.87
CA LEU A 483 -7.82 11.91 -16.21
C LEU A 483 -6.37 12.14 -15.78
N SER A 484 -5.97 11.64 -14.62
CA SER A 484 -4.61 11.76 -14.09
C SER A 484 -4.37 10.65 -13.09
N LYS A 485 -3.16 10.07 -13.07
CA LYS A 485 -2.75 9.05 -12.10
C LYS A 485 -2.50 9.60 -10.69
N THR A 486 -2.28 10.91 -10.56
CA THR A 486 -1.94 11.57 -9.27
C THR A 486 -3.12 12.24 -8.61
N ARG A 487 -4.27 12.32 -9.29
CA ARG A 487 -5.47 12.93 -8.74
C ARG A 487 -5.97 12.12 -7.53
N VAL A 488 -6.28 12.83 -6.45
CA VAL A 488 -6.98 12.27 -5.28
C VAL A 488 -8.43 11.97 -5.66
N LEU A 489 -8.86 10.73 -5.43
CA LEU A 489 -10.22 10.26 -5.72
C LEU A 489 -10.86 9.76 -4.42
N VAL A 490 -11.30 10.72 -3.59
CA VAL A 490 -12.05 10.46 -2.36
C VAL A 490 -13.47 11.00 -2.55
N GLY A 491 -14.46 10.29 -2.03
CA GLY A 491 -15.86 10.61 -2.24
C GLY A 491 -16.81 10.01 -1.21
N LEU A 492 -18.10 10.21 -1.45
CA LEU A 492 -19.18 9.64 -0.64
C LEU A 492 -20.05 8.71 -1.50
N LEU A 493 -20.38 7.56 -0.92
CA LEU A 493 -21.36 6.62 -1.46
C LEU A 493 -22.75 6.95 -0.91
N PHE A 494 -23.72 7.01 -1.80
CA PHE A 494 -25.13 7.27 -1.49
C PHE A 494 -26.00 6.11 -1.94
N ASP A 495 -27.06 5.85 -1.20
CA ASP A 495 -28.12 4.92 -1.55
C ASP A 495 -29.13 5.58 -2.49
N LEU A 496 -29.28 5.00 -3.67
CA LEU A 496 -30.16 5.48 -4.72
C LEU A 496 -31.62 5.61 -4.27
N ASP A 497 -32.10 4.70 -3.42
CA ASP A 497 -33.49 4.66 -2.96
C ASP A 497 -33.84 5.90 -2.13
N GLN A 498 -32.83 6.57 -1.57
CA GLN A 498 -32.96 7.81 -0.80
C GLN A 498 -32.50 9.05 -1.59
N CYS A 499 -32.34 8.91 -2.90
CA CYS A 499 -31.92 9.98 -3.80
C CYS A 499 -33.00 10.29 -4.85
N HIS A 500 -32.89 11.45 -5.50
CA HIS A 500 -33.74 11.81 -6.63
C HIS A 500 -32.96 11.95 -7.94
N ILE A 501 -33.14 11.00 -8.85
CA ILE A 501 -32.55 11.02 -10.19
C ILE A 501 -33.14 12.18 -11.01
N LYS A 502 -32.30 12.80 -11.84
CA LYS A 502 -32.64 13.90 -12.76
C LYS A 502 -32.12 13.70 -14.17
N ALA A 503 -31.14 12.82 -14.37
CA ALA A 503 -30.64 12.39 -15.68
C ALA A 503 -29.85 11.08 -15.52
N MET A 504 -29.81 10.28 -16.58
CA MET A 504 -29.06 9.02 -16.65
C MET A 504 -28.30 9.03 -17.97
N LEU A 505 -26.99 9.14 -17.89
CA LEU A 505 -26.11 9.30 -19.04
C LEU A 505 -25.11 8.14 -19.04
N LEU A 506 -25.02 7.44 -20.17
CA LEU A 506 -24.13 6.30 -20.35
C LEU A 506 -22.64 6.69 -20.34
N THR A 507 -22.34 7.98 -20.48
CA THR A 507 -20.99 8.54 -20.43
C THR A 507 -20.97 9.87 -19.67
N ASP A 508 -19.79 10.32 -19.26
CA ASP A 508 -19.57 11.67 -18.73
C ASP A 508 -19.82 12.71 -19.83
N ALA A 509 -20.92 13.45 -19.74
CA ALA A 509 -21.29 14.49 -20.70
C ALA A 509 -20.86 15.89 -20.25
N SER A 510 -20.20 16.01 -19.09
CA SER A 510 -19.67 17.26 -18.55
C SER A 510 -20.67 18.42 -18.62
N THR A 511 -21.85 18.22 -18.00
CA THR A 511 -23.02 19.12 -18.03
C THR A 511 -22.83 20.52 -17.38
N LEU A 512 -21.58 20.93 -17.15
CA LEU A 512 -21.16 22.19 -16.54
C LEU A 512 -21.57 23.42 -17.36
N ASN A 513 -21.55 23.33 -18.70
CA ASN A 513 -21.74 24.45 -19.62
C ASN A 513 -23.19 24.93 -19.79
N HIS A 514 -24.16 24.22 -19.20
CA HIS A 514 -25.60 24.53 -19.30
C HIS A 514 -26.18 24.47 -20.72
N ASP A 515 -25.58 23.72 -21.64
CA ASP A 515 -26.10 23.57 -23.00
C ASP A 515 -27.54 23.00 -23.03
N TRP A 516 -27.98 22.35 -21.95
CA TRP A 516 -29.35 21.90 -21.70
C TRP A 516 -30.36 23.04 -21.42
N LEU A 517 -29.92 24.29 -21.29
CA LEU A 517 -30.71 25.47 -20.95
C LEU A 517 -30.32 26.65 -21.86
N GLY A 518 -31.28 27.24 -22.58
CA GLY A 518 -30.97 28.33 -23.51
C GLY A 518 -32.14 28.69 -24.43
N ASN A 519 -31.84 29.13 -25.64
CA ASN A 519 -32.86 29.29 -26.68
C ASN A 519 -33.25 27.92 -27.28
N LYS A 520 -34.41 27.84 -27.94
CA LYS A 520 -34.94 26.58 -28.49
C LYS A 520 -33.96 25.88 -29.44
N ARG A 521 -33.22 26.63 -30.27
CA ARG A 521 -32.23 26.09 -31.22
C ARG A 521 -31.07 25.42 -30.51
N ASN A 522 -30.49 26.10 -29.52
CA ASN A 522 -29.36 25.58 -28.74
C ASN A 522 -29.76 24.31 -27.98
N VAL A 523 -30.93 24.32 -27.35
CA VAL A 523 -31.44 23.16 -26.60
C VAL A 523 -31.78 21.99 -27.53
N ASN A 524 -32.26 22.23 -28.75
CA ASN A 524 -32.43 21.19 -29.77
C ASN A 524 -31.08 20.57 -30.18
N ASN A 525 -30.06 21.39 -30.42
CA ASN A 525 -28.72 20.89 -30.74
C ASN A 525 -28.16 20.03 -29.60
N PHE A 526 -28.37 20.45 -28.36
CA PHE A 526 -27.99 19.66 -27.19
C PHE A 526 -28.74 18.33 -27.12
N LYS A 527 -30.06 18.31 -27.37
CA LYS A 527 -30.84 17.07 -27.44
C LYS A 527 -30.26 16.08 -28.46
N LEU A 528 -29.88 16.56 -29.64
CA LEU A 528 -29.25 15.72 -30.67
C LEU A 528 -27.90 15.16 -30.22
N GLN A 529 -27.07 15.98 -29.57
CA GLN A 529 -25.78 15.53 -29.01
C GLN A 529 -25.96 14.46 -27.93
N MET A 530 -27.03 14.55 -27.14
CA MET A 530 -27.32 13.62 -26.04
C MET A 530 -28.07 12.36 -26.47
N ALA A 531 -28.54 12.25 -27.72
CA ALA A 531 -29.44 11.17 -28.14
C ALA A 531 -28.88 9.76 -27.91
N ASN A 532 -27.56 9.58 -28.07
CA ASN A 532 -26.88 8.29 -27.92
C ASN A 532 -26.33 8.03 -26.51
N ILE A 533 -26.46 9.00 -25.61
CA ILE A 533 -25.86 8.96 -24.26
C ILE A 533 -26.96 8.99 -23.20
N ASN A 534 -28.00 9.79 -23.41
CA ASN A 534 -29.09 9.99 -22.47
C ASN A 534 -30.08 8.83 -22.54
N GLN A 535 -30.13 8.05 -21.47
CA GLN A 535 -31.09 6.97 -21.31
C GLN A 535 -32.29 7.46 -20.49
N THR A 536 -33.49 7.13 -20.94
CA THR A 536 -34.75 7.52 -20.25
C THR A 536 -35.37 6.33 -19.51
N ASP A 537 -35.09 5.11 -19.96
CA ASP A 537 -35.54 3.88 -19.34
C ASP A 537 -34.54 3.36 -18.29
N TRP A 538 -35.01 3.08 -17.08
CA TRP A 538 -34.16 2.61 -15.99
C TRP A 538 -33.60 1.20 -16.24
N GLY A 539 -34.44 0.28 -16.75
CA GLY A 539 -34.05 -1.11 -17.00
C GLY A 539 -32.94 -1.21 -18.05
N LEU A 540 -33.12 -0.55 -19.19
CA LEU A 540 -32.12 -0.46 -20.25
C LEU A 540 -30.82 0.21 -19.77
N PHE A 541 -30.92 1.23 -18.90
CA PHE A 541 -29.73 1.85 -18.30
C PHE A 541 -28.93 0.84 -17.46
N LEU A 542 -29.60 0.04 -16.64
CA LEU A 542 -28.95 -0.98 -15.83
C LEU A 542 -28.34 -2.10 -16.67
N GLU A 543 -29.01 -2.54 -17.73
CA GLU A 543 -28.49 -3.56 -18.66
C GLU A 543 -27.18 -3.09 -19.31
N GLU A 544 -27.17 -1.86 -19.86
CA GLU A 544 -25.96 -1.26 -20.46
C GLU A 544 -24.79 -1.16 -19.46
N LEU A 545 -25.07 -0.85 -18.18
CA LEU A 545 -24.05 -0.77 -17.14
C LEU A 545 -23.55 -2.13 -16.64
N ARG A 546 -24.35 -3.20 -16.75
CA ARG A 546 -23.88 -4.57 -16.45
C ARG A 546 -22.83 -5.03 -17.45
N GLU A 547 -23.03 -4.69 -18.72
CA GLU A 547 -22.20 -5.18 -19.82
C GLU A 547 -20.94 -4.34 -20.05
N ARG A 548 -20.92 -3.07 -19.63
CA ARG A 548 -19.85 -2.12 -19.93
C ARG A 548 -19.13 -1.59 -18.68
N ALA A 549 -17.80 -1.68 -18.67
CA ALA A 549 -16.94 -1.13 -17.61
C ALA A 549 -16.66 0.40 -17.75
N HIS A 550 -17.45 1.12 -18.54
CA HIS A 550 -17.22 2.54 -18.81
C HIS A 550 -17.80 3.46 -17.74
N HIS A 551 -17.37 4.73 -17.75
CA HIS A 551 -17.84 5.74 -16.81
C HIS A 551 -19.26 6.17 -17.19
N ASN A 552 -20.16 6.29 -16.23
CA ASN A 552 -21.50 6.87 -16.43
C ASN A 552 -21.67 8.15 -15.61
N GLU A 553 -22.68 8.95 -15.97
CA GLU A 553 -23.10 10.13 -15.24
C GLU A 553 -24.59 10.05 -14.89
N VAL A 554 -24.87 9.91 -13.59
CA VAL A 554 -26.21 10.09 -13.03
C VAL A 554 -26.27 11.46 -12.38
N LEU A 555 -27.19 12.32 -12.83
CA LEU A 555 -27.47 13.56 -12.13
C LEU A 555 -28.48 13.28 -11.03
N ALA A 556 -28.04 13.29 -9.77
CA ALA A 556 -28.88 12.97 -8.63
C ALA A 556 -28.95 14.15 -7.65
N LYS A 557 -30.08 14.28 -6.94
CA LYS A 557 -30.12 15.05 -5.70
C LYS A 557 -29.96 14.07 -4.55
N VAL A 558 -29.00 14.34 -3.69
CA VAL A 558 -28.64 13.48 -2.56
C VAL A 558 -29.08 14.11 -1.24
N SER A 559 -29.12 13.33 -0.17
CA SER A 559 -29.38 13.76 1.20
C SER A 559 -28.33 13.19 2.14
N LYS A 560 -28.31 13.65 3.41
CA LYS A 560 -27.41 13.11 4.43
C LYS A 560 -27.80 11.68 4.83
N GLU A 561 -29.10 11.39 4.85
CA GLU A 561 -29.67 10.09 5.17
C GLU A 561 -29.27 9.03 4.15
N ALA A 562 -29.05 9.43 2.90
CA ALA A 562 -28.62 8.55 1.83
C ALA A 562 -27.16 8.11 1.97
N MET A 563 -26.33 8.73 2.82
CA MET A 563 -24.91 8.38 2.94
C MET A 563 -24.72 6.94 3.45
N ARG A 564 -23.75 6.22 2.86
CA ARG A 564 -23.45 4.82 3.20
C ARG A 564 -21.99 4.55 3.50
N ALA A 565 -21.07 5.27 2.87
CA ALA A 565 -19.64 5.10 3.09
C ALA A 565 -18.83 6.30 2.57
N ILE A 566 -17.62 6.45 3.09
CA ILE A 566 -16.56 7.25 2.48
C ILE A 566 -15.75 6.33 1.58
N VAL A 567 -15.53 6.73 0.33
CA VAL A 567 -14.91 5.87 -0.68
C VAL A 567 -13.57 6.43 -1.10
N ILE A 568 -12.54 5.60 -1.02
CA ILE A 568 -11.23 5.80 -1.63
C ILE A 568 -11.23 5.04 -2.96
N ALA A 569 -11.42 5.76 -4.06
CA ALA A 569 -11.43 5.16 -5.40
C ALA A 569 -10.03 5.08 -6.04
N ARG A 570 -9.03 5.71 -5.41
CA ARG A 570 -7.62 5.51 -5.73
C ARG A 570 -6.80 5.48 -4.45
N ASP A 571 -6.21 4.32 -4.21
CA ASP A 571 -5.40 4.12 -3.03
C ASP A 571 -4.06 4.87 -3.12
N THR A 572 -3.91 5.91 -2.29
CA THR A 572 -2.67 6.65 -2.07
C THR A 572 -2.62 7.12 -0.62
N PRO A 573 -1.43 7.33 -0.03
CA PRO A 573 -1.32 7.84 1.35
C PRO A 573 -2.12 9.15 1.56
N LYS A 574 -2.06 10.07 0.59
CA LYS A 574 -2.82 11.33 0.63
C LYS A 574 -4.34 11.10 0.60
N ALA A 575 -4.83 10.15 -0.21
CA ALA A 575 -6.25 9.84 -0.27
C ALA A 575 -6.75 9.17 1.02
N ARG A 576 -5.95 8.27 1.61
CA ARG A 576 -6.26 7.65 2.90
C ARG A 576 -6.36 8.68 4.01
N HIS A 577 -5.41 9.60 4.09
CA HIS A 577 -5.43 10.69 5.06
C HIS A 577 -6.67 11.58 4.90
N ILE A 578 -6.96 12.04 3.68
CA ILE A 578 -8.15 12.85 3.41
C ILE A 578 -9.43 12.10 3.79
N ALA A 579 -9.53 10.80 3.49
CA ALA A 579 -10.72 10.02 3.85
C ALA A 579 -10.93 9.94 5.37
N ILE A 580 -9.85 9.82 6.13
CA ILE A 580 -9.87 9.83 7.61
C ILE A 580 -10.32 11.20 8.14
N GLU A 581 -9.78 12.31 7.59
CA GLU A 581 -10.24 13.65 7.96
C GLU A 581 -11.74 13.83 7.66
N ARG A 582 -12.20 13.32 6.51
CA ARG A 582 -13.61 13.40 6.12
C ARG A 582 -14.52 12.55 6.99
N HIS A 583 -14.02 11.42 7.51
CA HIS A 583 -14.75 10.60 8.46
C HIS A 583 -15.02 11.35 9.75
N ALA A 584 -13.98 11.96 10.33
CA ALA A 584 -14.10 12.78 11.52
C ALA A 584 -15.08 13.96 11.31
N GLU A 585 -14.98 14.66 10.18
CA GLU A 585 -15.85 15.80 9.85
C GLU A 585 -17.32 15.40 9.67
N VAL A 586 -17.59 14.28 9.00
CA VAL A 586 -18.96 13.75 8.83
C VAL A 586 -19.56 13.32 10.18
N MET A 587 -18.75 12.67 11.01
CA MET A 587 -19.14 12.29 12.36
C MET A 587 -19.49 13.49 13.22
N GLU A 588 -18.65 14.52 13.18
CA GLU A 588 -18.85 15.76 13.93
C GLU A 588 -20.11 16.52 13.48
N LYS A 589 -20.28 16.72 12.16
CA LYS A 589 -21.40 17.52 11.63
C LYS A 589 -22.74 16.81 11.61
N PHE A 590 -22.76 15.50 11.36
CA PHE A 590 -24.01 14.78 11.11
C PHE A 590 -24.31 13.70 12.15
N ALA A 591 -23.37 13.37 13.04
CA ALA A 591 -23.46 12.23 13.96
C ALA A 591 -23.72 10.90 13.23
N ILE A 592 -23.14 10.73 12.03
CA ILE A 592 -23.26 9.53 11.19
C ILE A 592 -21.90 8.85 11.06
N ASP A 593 -21.81 7.62 11.58
CA ASP A 593 -20.59 6.82 11.46
C ASP A 593 -20.55 6.08 10.14
N LEU A 594 -19.78 6.63 9.19
CA LEU A 594 -19.63 6.06 7.86
C LEU A 594 -18.37 5.17 7.78
N PRO A 595 -18.46 3.93 7.29
CA PRO A 595 -17.29 3.13 7.02
C PRO A 595 -16.45 3.75 5.89
N ILE A 596 -15.13 3.57 5.95
CA ILE A 596 -14.23 3.95 4.85
C ILE A 596 -13.91 2.70 4.03
N ILE A 597 -14.13 2.75 2.72
CA ILE A 597 -13.93 1.60 1.83
C ILE A 597 -13.05 1.98 0.64
N PHE A 598 -12.19 1.05 0.23
CA PHE A 598 -11.49 1.10 -1.05
C PHE A 598 -12.40 0.51 -2.12
N TYR A 599 -12.63 1.27 -3.18
CA TYR A 599 -13.30 0.81 -4.39
C TYR A 599 -12.31 0.85 -5.55
N THR A 600 -11.98 -0.31 -6.13
CA THR A 600 -11.03 -0.38 -7.24
C THR A 600 -11.68 -1.01 -8.46
N SER A 601 -12.08 -0.19 -9.43
CA SER A 601 -12.80 -0.64 -10.64
C SER A 601 -11.98 -1.66 -11.44
N SER A 602 -10.69 -1.38 -11.63
CA SER A 602 -9.76 -2.25 -12.37
C SER A 602 -9.51 -3.62 -11.74
N LEU A 603 -9.66 -3.73 -10.41
CA LEU A 603 -9.52 -4.98 -9.68
C LEU A 603 -10.87 -5.62 -9.36
N GLN A 604 -11.98 -4.95 -9.74
CA GLN A 604 -13.35 -5.34 -9.40
C GLN A 604 -13.49 -5.66 -7.90
N SER A 605 -12.92 -4.81 -7.06
CA SER A 605 -12.78 -5.09 -5.63
C SER A 605 -13.31 -3.97 -4.75
N LEU A 606 -13.94 -4.40 -3.66
CA LEU A 606 -14.29 -3.57 -2.53
C LEU A 606 -13.57 -4.11 -1.30
N ARG A 607 -12.86 -3.23 -0.58
CA ARG A 607 -12.10 -3.59 0.62
C ARG A 607 -12.38 -2.58 1.72
N HIS A 608 -12.69 -3.06 2.91
CA HIS A 608 -12.80 -2.18 4.07
C HIS A 608 -11.44 -1.59 4.44
N TYR A 609 -11.39 -0.30 4.74
CA TYR A 609 -10.23 0.34 5.35
C TYR A 609 -10.39 0.30 6.86
N SER A 610 -9.87 -0.76 7.49
CA SER A 610 -10.13 -1.01 8.91
C SER A 610 -9.58 0.10 9.80
N LEU A 611 -10.21 0.29 10.96
CA LEU A 611 -9.72 1.25 11.95
C LEU A 611 -8.24 1.04 12.32
N SER A 612 -7.74 -0.22 12.33
CA SER A 612 -6.31 -0.48 12.60
C SER A 612 -5.41 0.07 11.49
N GLU A 613 -5.78 -0.13 10.22
CA GLU A 613 -5.02 0.40 9.09
C GLU A 613 -5.08 1.94 9.07
N GLN A 614 -6.24 2.52 9.39
CA GLN A 614 -6.40 3.97 9.52
C GLN A 614 -5.45 4.57 10.57
N GLN A 615 -5.32 3.91 11.72
CA GLN A 615 -4.43 4.33 12.81
C GLN A 615 -2.96 4.18 12.42
N ASP A 616 -2.60 3.11 11.71
CA ASP A 616 -1.24 2.91 11.21
C ASP A 616 -0.85 4.01 10.23
N ASP A 617 -1.74 4.37 9.30
CA ASP A 617 -1.49 5.42 8.33
C ASP A 617 -1.53 6.83 8.94
N GLN A 618 -2.37 7.09 9.95
CA GLN A 618 -2.31 8.34 10.73
C GLN A 618 -0.94 8.50 11.43
N ARG A 619 -0.41 7.42 12.03
CA ARG A 619 0.92 7.44 12.66
C ARG A 619 2.02 7.65 11.64
N ALA A 620 2.00 6.87 10.56
CA ALA A 620 2.97 7.02 9.47
C ALA A 620 2.91 8.42 8.83
N TRP A 621 1.72 9.03 8.74
CA TRP A 621 1.56 10.39 8.27
C TRP A 621 2.11 11.43 9.23
N ALA A 622 1.85 11.30 10.55
CA ALA A 622 2.41 12.19 11.55
C ALA A 622 3.95 12.12 11.61
N GLU A 623 4.52 10.93 11.47
CA GLU A 623 5.97 10.72 11.34
C GLU A 623 6.51 11.33 10.04
N ASN A 624 5.84 11.07 8.91
CA ASN A 624 6.20 11.68 7.63
C ASN A 624 6.08 13.20 7.68
N LEU A 625 5.10 13.78 8.36
CA LEU A 625 4.97 15.23 8.51
C LEU A 625 6.16 15.81 9.28
N LYS A 626 6.67 15.13 10.31
CA LYS A 626 7.88 15.54 11.03
C LYS A 626 9.12 15.50 10.11
N VAL A 627 9.27 14.46 9.31
CA VAL A 627 10.39 14.31 8.37
C VAL A 627 10.26 15.28 7.19
N CYS A 628 9.05 15.44 6.64
CA CYS A 628 8.73 16.36 5.57
C CYS A 628 8.83 17.81 6.03
N SER A 629 8.47 18.17 7.26
CA SER A 629 8.65 19.54 7.76
C SER A 629 10.13 19.91 7.85
N LEU A 630 10.99 18.97 8.29
CA LEU A 630 12.44 19.14 8.26
C LEU A 630 12.94 19.28 6.82
N ARG A 631 12.50 18.40 5.92
CA ARG A 631 12.91 18.43 4.51
C ARG A 631 12.43 19.69 3.79
N GLU A 632 11.20 20.15 4.04
CA GLU A 632 10.63 21.37 3.47
C GLU A 632 11.39 22.60 3.98
N GLN A 633 11.80 22.65 5.26
CA GLN A 633 12.66 23.70 5.78
C GLN A 633 14.04 23.70 5.11
N VAL A 634 14.65 22.53 4.92
CA VAL A 634 15.93 22.39 4.21
C VAL A 634 15.79 22.80 2.75
N SER A 635 14.78 22.30 2.03
CA SER A 635 14.51 22.67 0.64
C SER A 635 14.21 24.16 0.48
N LYS A 636 13.44 24.76 1.39
CA LYS A 636 13.20 26.22 1.43
C LYS A 636 14.51 26.99 1.60
N SER A 637 15.35 26.59 2.55
CA SER A 637 16.68 27.18 2.76
C SER A 637 17.57 27.07 1.52
N ASN A 638 17.60 25.89 0.88
CA ASN A 638 18.38 25.64 -0.33
C ASN A 638 17.93 26.52 -1.49
N VAL A 639 16.63 26.54 -1.77
CA VAL A 639 16.02 27.31 -2.86
C VAL A 639 16.24 28.81 -2.67
N LEU A 640 16.04 29.33 -1.46
CA LEU A 640 16.30 30.75 -1.16
C LEU A 640 17.79 31.09 -1.25
N THR A 641 18.67 30.19 -0.80
CA THR A 641 20.13 30.37 -0.92
C THR A 641 20.57 30.38 -2.38
N ILE A 642 20.02 29.52 -3.23
CA ILE A 642 20.30 29.48 -4.67
C ILE A 642 19.85 30.79 -5.33
N LEU A 643 18.63 31.26 -5.03
CA LEU A 643 18.11 32.52 -5.57
C LEU A 643 18.99 33.70 -5.13
N ASN A 644 19.34 33.80 -3.85
CA ASN A 644 20.19 34.86 -3.32
C ASN A 644 21.58 34.87 -3.96
N LYS A 645 22.23 33.71 -4.09
CA LYS A 645 23.52 33.60 -4.78
C LYS A 645 23.44 33.99 -6.25
N ALA A 646 22.34 33.66 -6.91
CA ALA A 646 22.13 34.04 -8.30
C ALA A 646 21.84 35.55 -8.48
N LEU A 647 21.15 36.16 -7.52
CA LEU A 647 20.91 37.61 -7.49
C LEU A 647 22.19 38.40 -7.16
N ASN A 648 23.10 37.86 -6.35
CA ASN A 648 24.29 38.58 -5.85
C ASN A 648 25.61 38.28 -6.59
N LYS A 649 25.61 37.50 -7.68
CA LYS A 649 26.81 37.32 -8.54
C LYS A 649 27.07 38.60 -9.33
N ASN A 650 27.98 39.42 -8.82
CA ASN A 650 28.26 40.78 -9.30
C ASN A 650 29.24 40.85 -10.48
N ASP A 651 30.20 39.92 -10.58
CA ASP A 651 31.26 39.93 -11.60
C ASP A 651 31.38 38.57 -12.32
N TRP A 652 31.54 38.62 -13.66
CA TRP A 652 31.73 37.47 -14.56
C TRP A 652 33.11 37.57 -15.23
N GLN A 653 33.95 36.53 -15.10
CA GLN A 653 35.28 36.50 -15.71
C GLN A 653 35.23 35.79 -17.07
N LEU A 654 35.57 36.50 -18.14
CA LEU A 654 35.58 35.98 -19.51
C LEU A 654 36.99 35.56 -19.93
N GLY A 655 37.43 34.41 -19.44
CA GLY A 655 38.54 33.63 -20.01
C GLY A 655 39.96 34.01 -19.55
N PRO A 656 40.97 33.23 -19.99
CA PRO A 656 42.34 33.28 -19.46
C PRO A 656 43.24 34.34 -20.11
N LEU A 657 42.80 34.98 -21.21
CA LEU A 657 43.59 35.98 -21.95
C LEU A 657 42.97 37.38 -21.79
N GLY A 658 43.15 37.96 -20.60
CA GLY A 658 43.56 39.36 -20.45
C GLY A 658 42.81 40.50 -21.16
N SER A 659 41.52 40.40 -21.52
CA SER A 659 40.74 41.62 -21.82
C SER A 659 39.99 42.06 -20.57
N GLY A 660 40.44 43.17 -19.97
CA GLY A 660 39.95 43.76 -18.71
C GLY A 660 38.51 44.29 -18.73
N THR A 661 37.61 43.70 -19.51
CA THR A 661 36.19 44.07 -19.56
C THR A 661 35.39 43.26 -18.55
N ARG A 662 35.25 43.79 -17.33
CA ARG A 662 34.17 43.38 -16.41
C ARG A 662 32.84 43.85 -17.01
N ILE A 663 32.00 42.92 -17.48
CA ILE A 663 30.65 43.29 -17.94
C ILE A 663 29.75 43.42 -16.71
N LYS A 664 29.37 44.65 -16.37
CA LYS A 664 28.21 44.92 -15.50
C LYS A 664 26.94 44.69 -16.30
N ASN A 665 26.55 43.43 -16.51
CA ASN A 665 25.18 42.95 -16.77
C ASN A 665 25.19 41.49 -17.25
N LYS A 666 24.36 40.67 -16.59
CA LYS A 666 24.48 39.21 -16.45
C LYS A 666 24.05 38.41 -17.70
N PRO A 667 24.67 37.27 -18.02
CA PRO A 667 24.18 36.30 -19.02
C PRO A 667 23.04 35.37 -18.54
N VAL A 668 22.53 35.55 -17.30
CA VAL A 668 21.59 34.62 -16.63
C VAL A 668 20.17 35.18 -16.30
N PRO A 669 19.60 36.25 -16.93
CA PRO A 669 18.30 36.79 -16.50
C PRO A 669 17.17 35.77 -16.51
N ARG A 670 17.08 34.93 -17.55
CA ARG A 670 15.98 33.96 -17.70
C ARG A 670 15.98 32.88 -16.61
N THR A 671 17.16 32.45 -16.16
CA THR A 671 17.28 31.43 -15.11
C THR A 671 16.95 32.00 -13.73
N VAL A 672 17.34 33.26 -13.47
CA VAL A 672 16.95 33.96 -12.22
C VAL A 672 15.43 34.20 -12.19
N VAL A 673 14.83 34.60 -13.32
CA VAL A 673 13.37 34.74 -13.43
C VAL A 673 12.67 33.40 -13.19
N PHE A 674 13.21 32.30 -13.71
CA PHE A 674 12.69 30.96 -13.43
C PHE A 674 12.77 30.61 -11.93
N PHE A 675 13.92 30.83 -11.28
CA PHE A 675 14.07 30.58 -9.85
C PHE A 675 13.09 31.41 -9.01
N ALA A 676 12.97 32.70 -9.31
CA ALA A 676 12.03 33.60 -8.64
C ALA A 676 10.56 33.15 -8.83
N ALA A 677 10.20 32.67 -10.03
CA ALA A 677 8.86 32.17 -10.32
C ALA A 677 8.53 30.89 -9.54
N GLU A 678 9.48 29.95 -9.42
CA GLU A 678 9.27 28.73 -8.64
C GLU A 678 9.21 29.02 -7.12
N VAL A 679 10.03 29.95 -6.62
CA VAL A 679 9.96 30.46 -5.24
C VAL A 679 8.61 31.11 -4.95
N ALA A 680 8.12 31.96 -5.85
CA ALA A 680 6.83 32.64 -5.67
C ALA A 680 5.65 31.64 -5.64
N LYS A 681 5.71 30.57 -6.44
CA LYS A 681 4.70 29.49 -6.39
C LYS A 681 4.72 28.76 -5.05
N ALA A 682 5.91 28.43 -4.54
CA ALA A 682 6.07 27.74 -3.25
C ALA A 682 5.56 28.62 -2.10
N TYR A 683 5.94 29.90 -2.05
CA TYR A 683 5.43 30.86 -1.07
C TYR A 683 3.92 31.02 -1.11
N LYS A 684 3.33 31.16 -2.30
CA LYS A 684 1.88 31.29 -2.44
C LYS A 684 1.15 30.04 -1.94
N SER A 685 1.72 28.86 -2.20
CA SER A 685 1.15 27.60 -1.73
C SER A 685 1.40 27.34 -0.23
N GLU A 686 2.43 27.94 0.37
CA GLU A 686 2.65 27.91 1.83
C GLU A 686 1.66 28.82 2.56
N GLN A 687 1.26 29.94 1.95
CA GLN A 687 0.28 30.88 2.51
C GLN A 687 -1.17 30.46 2.32
N SER A 688 -1.47 29.72 1.25
CA SER A 688 -2.78 29.09 1.08
C SER A 688 -2.74 27.74 1.81
N GLU A 689 -3.59 27.51 2.80
CA GLU A 689 -3.69 26.24 3.55
C GLU A 689 -3.91 24.97 2.68
N ASN A 690 -4.02 25.13 1.35
CA ASN A 690 -3.98 24.06 0.36
C ASN A 690 -2.58 23.92 -0.28
N ALA A 691 -1.84 22.88 0.14
CA ALA A 691 -0.56 22.49 -0.45
C ALA A 691 -0.74 21.88 -1.86
N SER A 692 -0.77 22.75 -2.86
CA SER A 692 -0.75 22.36 -4.28
C SER A 692 0.66 22.36 -4.87
N TYR A 693 1.63 23.01 -4.21
CA TYR A 693 3.02 23.13 -4.67
C TYR A 693 3.99 23.26 -3.49
N THR A 694 5.03 22.42 -3.38
CA THR A 694 5.91 22.39 -2.18
C THR A 694 7.31 22.94 -2.41
N TRP A 695 8.05 23.23 -1.33
CA TRP A 695 9.46 23.67 -1.42
C TRP A 695 10.37 22.58 -1.97
N VAL A 696 10.08 21.30 -1.68
CA VAL A 696 10.76 20.16 -2.29
C VAL A 696 10.55 20.11 -3.81
N GLU A 697 9.33 20.38 -4.28
CA GLU A 697 9.05 20.44 -5.73
C GLU A 697 9.76 21.61 -6.41
N ALA A 698 9.79 22.78 -5.77
CA ALA A 698 10.55 23.93 -6.24
C ALA A 698 12.06 23.60 -6.34
N GLU A 699 12.63 22.98 -5.31
CA GLU A 699 14.03 22.54 -5.29
C GLU A 699 14.32 21.55 -6.42
N GLN A 700 13.45 20.56 -6.64
CA GLN A 700 13.65 19.57 -7.69
C GLN A 700 13.65 20.19 -9.09
N LYS A 701 12.73 21.13 -9.37
CA LYS A 701 12.70 21.81 -10.67
C LYS A 701 13.91 22.71 -10.88
N ILE A 702 14.34 23.42 -9.84
CA ILE A 702 15.55 24.23 -9.86
C ILE A 702 16.78 23.35 -10.09
N SER A 703 16.88 22.23 -9.39
CA SER A 703 17.95 21.23 -9.56
C SER A 703 17.99 20.68 -10.97
N ASN A 704 16.84 20.31 -11.54
CA ASN A 704 16.77 19.78 -12.91
C ASN A 704 17.27 20.79 -13.94
N LEU A 705 16.84 22.06 -13.82
CA LEU A 705 17.32 23.13 -14.70
C LEU A 705 18.82 23.35 -14.54
N LEU A 706 19.33 23.37 -13.30
CA LEU A 706 20.75 23.52 -13.05
C LEU A 706 21.56 22.36 -13.66
N ILE A 707 21.12 21.11 -13.50
CA ILE A 707 21.74 19.92 -14.11
C ILE A 707 21.74 20.05 -15.64
N GLU A 708 20.60 20.40 -16.24
CA GLU A 708 20.49 20.64 -17.68
C GLU A 708 21.49 21.71 -18.16
N LYS A 709 21.62 22.82 -17.42
CA LYS A 709 22.57 23.90 -17.75
C LYS A 709 24.03 23.47 -17.61
N THR A 710 24.32 22.53 -16.73
CA THR A 710 25.67 21.96 -16.61
C THR A 710 26.00 20.87 -17.64
N THR A 711 25.00 20.26 -18.29
CA THR A 711 25.17 19.13 -19.23
C THR A 711 24.96 19.49 -20.70
N GLN A 712 24.40 20.65 -21.03
CA GLN A 712 24.22 21.10 -22.42
C GLN A 712 25.57 21.26 -23.16
N SER A 713 25.80 20.41 -24.18
CA SER A 713 27.02 20.39 -25.03
C SER A 713 27.30 21.70 -25.78
N ARG A 714 26.30 22.56 -26.00
CA ARG A 714 26.45 23.88 -26.61
C ARG A 714 27.24 24.89 -25.76
N PHE A 715 27.52 24.59 -24.49
CA PHE A 715 28.46 25.34 -23.65
C PHE A 715 29.92 24.90 -23.83
N PHE A 716 30.16 23.79 -24.54
CA PHE A 716 31.50 23.23 -24.76
C PHE A 716 32.06 23.52 -26.16
N GLN A 717 31.28 24.13 -27.06
CA GLN A 717 31.88 24.80 -28.21
C GLN A 717 32.29 26.21 -27.77
N PRO A 718 33.55 26.62 -27.99
CA PRO A 718 34.02 27.96 -27.68
C PRO A 718 33.33 28.94 -28.63
N VAL A 719 32.09 29.31 -28.32
CA VAL A 719 31.48 30.51 -28.87
C VAL A 719 32.18 31.66 -28.15
N ASN A 720 32.94 32.45 -28.92
CA ASN A 720 33.66 33.65 -28.50
C ASN A 720 32.99 34.33 -27.28
N GLY A 721 33.57 34.13 -26.10
CA GLY A 721 33.22 34.85 -24.89
C GLY A 721 32.24 34.20 -23.89
N ARG A 722 31.93 32.89 -23.93
CA ARG A 722 31.24 32.21 -22.80
C ARG A 722 32.19 31.27 -22.06
N SER A 723 32.58 31.67 -20.85
CA SER A 723 33.68 31.07 -20.08
C SER A 723 33.26 29.92 -19.14
N ASN A 724 34.27 29.14 -18.70
CA ASN A 724 34.20 28.18 -17.59
C ASN A 724 33.52 28.74 -16.33
N ASP A 725 33.54 30.06 -16.10
CA ASP A 725 32.91 30.74 -14.96
C ASP A 725 31.37 30.53 -14.95
N THR A 726 30.73 30.40 -16.12
CA THR A 726 29.27 30.15 -16.19
C THR A 726 28.89 28.73 -15.82
N VAL A 727 29.68 27.76 -16.27
CA VAL A 727 29.49 26.36 -15.89
C VAL A 727 29.82 26.16 -14.40
N ASN A 728 30.88 26.80 -13.91
CA ASN A 728 31.27 26.77 -12.51
C ASN A 728 30.21 27.44 -11.62
N PHE A 729 29.62 28.55 -12.05
CA PHE A 729 28.50 29.18 -11.36
C PHE A 729 27.31 28.23 -11.19
N PHE A 730 26.86 27.54 -12.25
CA PHE A 730 25.77 26.56 -12.12
C PHE A 730 26.15 25.35 -11.27
N LYS A 731 27.40 24.87 -11.36
CA LYS A 731 27.93 23.82 -10.47
C LYS A 731 27.94 24.27 -9.01
N ASP A 732 28.29 25.52 -8.73
CA ASP A 732 28.33 26.07 -7.37
C ASP A 732 26.93 26.28 -6.78
N LEU A 733 25.93 26.59 -7.62
CA LEU A 733 24.54 26.57 -7.20
C LEU A 733 24.05 25.15 -6.91
N LEU A 734 24.42 24.15 -7.73
CA LEU A 734 24.12 22.73 -7.46
C LEU A 734 24.73 22.23 -6.16
N LYS A 735 25.93 22.70 -5.80
CA LYS A 735 26.58 22.35 -4.53
C LYS A 735 25.76 22.75 -3.29
N VAL A 736 24.89 23.75 -3.40
CA VAL A 736 23.99 24.13 -2.30
C VAL A 736 23.03 22.97 -1.98
N ILE A 737 22.51 22.31 -3.01
CA ILE A 737 21.60 21.17 -2.89
C ILE A 737 22.33 19.92 -2.36
N SER A 738 23.59 19.72 -2.78
CA SER A 738 24.36 18.53 -2.39
C SER A 738 25.02 18.61 -1.01
N ARG A 739 25.16 19.81 -0.41
CA ARG A 739 25.76 19.98 0.93
C ARG A 739 24.79 19.75 2.08
N ASN A 740 23.50 19.86 1.80
CA ASN A 740 22.41 19.78 2.78
C ASN A 740 21.57 18.50 2.60
N ARG A 741 22.05 17.53 1.82
CA ARG A 741 21.61 16.13 1.78
C ARG A 741 22.60 15.29 2.54
#